data_AF-A0AAU6JDE7-F1
#
_entry.id   AF-A0AAU6JDE7-F1
#
_cell.length_a   1.000
_cell.length_b   1.000
_cell.length_c   1.000
_cell.angle_alpha   90.00
_cell.angle_beta   90.00
_cell.angle_gamma   90.00
#
_symmetry.space_group_name_H-M   'P 1'
#
loop_
_entity.id
_entity.type
_entity.pdbx_description
1 polymer ?
#
loop_
_entity_poly.entity_id
_entity_poly.type
_entity_poly.pdbx_seq_one_letter_code
_entity_poly.pdbx_strand_id
1 'polypeptide(L)'
;MIAVREEIRAGIEAVYPGPTQLHVYVLGLRQQGARNLPRPRGAAAPYLGPHEARQLVDDPRICPAVMRGQLTLFPARRRLERSDARRISDRTWPEEEFLQALAGQRAANAGLTGTWPKMVLRLIRCALAIRDAEGEELIAQEMLDQVQLPLKAAAAELLAQAGMLRPRTAQPPPAWPVRSCADCACWGVTATRCRGCREWRNNRERYRVDRCPRCRRDDLPLHTEEGMCRACLTYVREVGAESAAVSFTQLTFAGPLAHQLKRRAGELGFVVHNRSGPASRSRARPGTTPSPEGQTVAMPVGPGQLCLFSMPRTWQRKQRTRVLALPPMSPLPAPAQELLDTFTSAYPRSWLADKRNVPAGAAVVLHTLLARLGPHVPIPERDVRSLAGTVAAGTAATRRVISFLHAHALLEADELSETPAQLLTDVQHQVLPHIADLGQERRDRYDEQALHTRIAELPAPMSDQLSTWVRVLRGQGRYRHAPAGFRRIRRYLRIAWPTLTSWTAAGLDLRQVTADHITSELARHQGNVARGLLSVLRSIFRALKQERLIFLNPTAGLQLPAGVHLPRPLSSDRLAGALDRLGGPAARLIVGLVAIHAVRAVEVARLDLADPDLARRTLAVRRGEGIHLVYLDGLSTDLAADWLRERRRRWPQATNPHLLITSQTYRHPASPQISYCAMRAAFDQIGLLPRQVWADRILDEARQTADPVHLVRLFGIHPSIAVKYVHAAHPDKALPRIR
;
A
#
# COMPACT_ATOMS: atom_id res chain seq x y z
N MET A 1 -42.22 -57.18 -18.28
CA MET A 1 -41.54 -56.88 -19.57
C MET A 1 -42.47 -56.47 -20.72
N ILE A 2 -43.79 -56.31 -20.51
CA ILE A 2 -44.69 -55.74 -21.53
C ILE A 2 -45.02 -54.26 -21.21
N ALA A 3 -45.12 -53.87 -19.94
CA ALA A 3 -45.28 -52.46 -19.53
C ALA A 3 -44.05 -51.57 -19.82
N VAL A 4 -42.86 -52.15 -20.01
CA VAL A 4 -41.59 -51.42 -20.21
C VAL A 4 -41.43 -50.92 -21.65
N ARG A 5 -42.23 -51.42 -22.60
CA ARG A 5 -42.14 -51.02 -24.02
C ARG A 5 -43.05 -49.85 -24.40
N GLU A 6 -44.07 -49.55 -23.62
CA GLU A 6 -44.94 -48.39 -23.86
C GLU A 6 -44.38 -47.10 -23.24
N GLU A 7 -43.67 -47.18 -22.10
CA GLU A 7 -43.07 -46.01 -21.44
C GLU A 7 -41.84 -45.45 -22.18
N ILE A 8 -41.10 -46.27 -22.94
CA ILE A 8 -39.98 -45.81 -23.79
C ILE A 8 -40.49 -44.96 -24.98
N ARG A 9 -41.76 -45.10 -25.36
CA ARG A 9 -42.40 -44.25 -26.39
C ARG A 9 -42.72 -42.84 -25.89
N ALA A 10 -42.66 -42.59 -24.57
CA ALA A 10 -42.95 -41.30 -23.95
C ALA A 10 -41.70 -40.47 -23.57
N GLY A 11 -40.49 -40.92 -23.91
CA GLY A 11 -39.28 -40.10 -23.78
C GLY A 11 -38.72 -39.95 -22.35
N ILE A 12 -39.00 -40.90 -21.44
CA ILE A 12 -38.50 -40.88 -20.06
C ILE A 12 -37.26 -41.79 -19.96
N GLU A 13 -36.07 -41.21 -19.77
CA GLU A 13 -34.86 -41.96 -19.37
C GLU A 13 -34.83 -42.14 -17.84
N ALA A 14 -34.91 -43.38 -17.37
CA ALA A 14 -34.72 -43.69 -15.95
C ALA A 14 -33.22 -43.75 -15.60
N VAL A 15 -32.75 -42.86 -14.72
CA VAL A 15 -31.39 -42.91 -14.15
C VAL A 15 -31.46 -43.50 -12.73
N TYR A 16 -30.84 -44.66 -12.54
CA TYR A 16 -30.70 -45.27 -11.21
C TYR A 16 -29.48 -44.68 -10.47
N PRO A 17 -29.60 -44.29 -9.19
CA PRO A 17 -28.45 -43.81 -8.42
C PRO A 17 -27.49 -44.95 -8.10
N GLY A 18 -26.21 -44.76 -8.44
CA GLY A 18 -25.12 -45.64 -8.02
C GLY A 18 -24.82 -45.53 -6.51
N PRO A 19 -24.18 -46.54 -5.90
CA PRO A 19 -23.96 -46.61 -4.45
C PRO A 19 -23.03 -45.49 -3.95
N THR A 20 -23.46 -44.78 -2.90
CA THR A 20 -22.71 -43.75 -2.17
C THR A 20 -21.51 -44.34 -1.42
N GLN A 21 -20.30 -43.79 -1.62
CA GLN A 21 -19.10 -44.10 -0.83
C GLN A 21 -18.76 -42.92 0.10
N LEU A 22 -18.53 -43.19 1.39
CA LEU A 22 -17.98 -42.24 2.37
C LEU A 22 -16.46 -42.48 2.51
N HIS A 23 -15.67 -41.42 2.34
CA HIS A 23 -14.23 -41.44 2.63
C HIS A 23 -13.97 -40.86 4.03
N VAL A 24 -13.45 -41.68 4.95
CA VAL A 24 -12.97 -41.24 6.26
C VAL A 24 -11.44 -41.15 6.22
N TYR A 25 -10.90 -39.99 6.56
CA TYR A 25 -9.45 -39.76 6.66
C TYR A 25 -9.01 -39.82 8.13
N VAL A 26 -8.05 -40.69 8.45
CA VAL A 26 -7.34 -40.70 9.73
C VAL A 26 -5.86 -40.42 9.45
N LEU A 27 -5.31 -39.38 10.07
CA LEU A 27 -3.91 -38.96 9.89
C LEU A 27 -2.95 -39.96 10.54
N GLY A 28 -2.06 -40.57 9.76
CA GLY A 28 -0.85 -41.24 10.28
C GLY A 28 -0.39 -42.53 9.61
N LEU A 29 -1.17 -43.19 8.76
CA LEU A 29 -0.77 -44.46 8.12
C LEU A 29 -1.12 -44.48 6.61
N ARG A 30 -0.24 -45.12 5.82
CA ARG A 30 -0.27 -45.19 4.33
C ARG A 30 -1.64 -45.66 3.80
N GLN A 31 -2.01 -45.11 2.64
CA GLN A 31 -3.21 -45.45 1.85
C GLN A 31 -3.52 -46.95 1.86
N GLN A 32 -4.71 -47.32 2.35
CA GLN A 32 -5.34 -48.61 2.04
C GLN A 32 -6.54 -48.38 1.12
N GLY A 33 -6.67 -49.24 0.10
CA GLY A 33 -7.69 -49.16 -0.95
C GLY A 33 -9.12 -49.26 -0.43
N ALA A 34 -10.04 -48.62 -1.14
CA ALA A 34 -11.47 -48.62 -0.86
C ALA A 34 -12.03 -50.05 -0.82
N ARG A 35 -12.73 -50.41 0.27
CA ARG A 35 -13.58 -51.61 0.34
C ARG A 35 -15.04 -51.17 0.40
N ASN A 36 -15.87 -51.80 -0.42
CA ASN A 36 -17.32 -51.64 -0.37
C ASN A 36 -17.85 -52.30 0.91
N LEU A 37 -18.74 -51.62 1.64
CA LEU A 37 -19.46 -52.23 2.76
C LEU A 37 -20.47 -53.27 2.23
N PRO A 38 -20.57 -54.47 2.83
CA PRO A 38 -21.69 -55.36 2.55
C PRO A 38 -22.98 -54.76 3.14
N ARG A 39 -24.04 -54.70 2.33
CA ARG A 39 -25.37 -54.28 2.77
C ARG A 39 -25.94 -55.28 3.79
N PRO A 40 -26.55 -54.84 4.90
CA PRO A 40 -27.34 -55.73 5.73
C PRO A 40 -28.58 -56.19 4.94
N ARG A 41 -28.84 -57.50 4.94
CA ARG A 41 -30.06 -58.07 4.37
C ARG A 41 -31.26 -57.57 5.19
N GLY A 42 -32.19 -56.86 4.55
CA GLY A 42 -33.52 -56.59 5.10
C GLY A 42 -34.00 -55.14 5.16
N ALA A 43 -33.19 -54.13 4.83
CA ALA A 43 -33.67 -52.74 4.80
C ALA A 43 -34.16 -52.36 3.40
N ALA A 44 -35.47 -52.11 3.25
CA ALA A 44 -36.04 -51.53 2.04
C ALA A 44 -35.50 -50.10 1.85
N ALA A 45 -35.02 -49.79 0.64
CA ALA A 45 -34.66 -48.43 0.27
C ALA A 45 -35.92 -47.53 0.29
N PRO A 46 -35.85 -46.27 0.75
CA PRO A 46 -36.95 -45.34 0.53
C PRO A 46 -37.13 -45.18 -0.98
N TYR A 47 -38.29 -45.60 -1.49
CA TYR A 47 -38.71 -45.35 -2.85
C TYR A 47 -38.96 -43.85 -3.02
N LEU A 48 -37.96 -43.14 -3.51
CA LEU A 48 -38.14 -41.81 -4.08
C LEU A 48 -38.61 -42.04 -5.53
N GLY A 49 -39.88 -41.76 -5.79
CA GLY A 49 -40.48 -41.91 -7.13
C GLY A 49 -39.75 -41.09 -8.20
N PRO A 50 -40.05 -41.32 -9.49
CA PRO A 50 -39.39 -40.60 -10.58
C PRO A 50 -39.61 -39.09 -10.44
N HIS A 51 -38.52 -38.33 -10.43
CA HIS A 51 -38.59 -36.87 -10.54
C HIS A 51 -38.90 -36.50 -11.99
N GLU A 52 -40.00 -35.77 -12.21
CA GLU A 52 -40.27 -35.08 -13.48
C GLU A 52 -39.15 -34.05 -13.75
N ALA A 53 -38.17 -34.42 -14.57
CA ALA A 53 -37.27 -33.44 -15.17
C ALA A 53 -37.95 -32.89 -16.42
N ARG A 54 -38.68 -31.76 -16.29
CA ARG A 54 -39.10 -30.96 -17.45
C ARG A 54 -37.86 -30.70 -18.32
N GLN A 55 -37.84 -31.19 -19.56
CA GLN A 55 -36.86 -30.76 -20.56
C GLN A 55 -36.96 -29.24 -20.66
N LEU A 56 -35.91 -28.54 -20.23
CA LEU A 56 -35.80 -27.10 -20.40
C LEU A 56 -35.68 -26.81 -21.90
N VAL A 57 -36.74 -26.24 -22.45
CA VAL A 57 -36.71 -25.39 -23.66
C VAL A 57 -35.62 -24.33 -23.44
N ASP A 58 -34.66 -24.23 -24.36
CA ASP A 58 -33.46 -23.35 -24.36
C ASP A 58 -33.10 -22.65 -23.02
N ASP A 59 -31.99 -23.03 -22.37
CA ASP A 59 -31.59 -22.41 -21.11
C ASP A 59 -30.98 -21.00 -21.30
N PRO A 60 -31.68 -19.92 -20.92
CA PRO A 60 -31.22 -18.55 -21.14
C PRO A 60 -29.98 -18.19 -20.30
N ARG A 61 -29.62 -19.03 -19.32
CA ARG A 61 -28.42 -18.83 -18.48
C ARG A 61 -27.12 -19.19 -19.19
N ILE A 62 -27.18 -19.99 -20.25
CA ILE A 62 -26.01 -20.38 -21.03
C ILE A 62 -25.80 -19.36 -22.14
N CYS A 63 -24.71 -18.59 -22.04
CA CYS A 63 -24.34 -17.54 -22.99
C CYS A 63 -25.52 -16.58 -23.27
N PRO A 64 -25.96 -15.78 -22.27
CA PRO A 64 -27.02 -14.80 -22.48
C PRO A 64 -26.58 -13.79 -23.55
N ALA A 65 -27.44 -13.51 -24.52
CA ALA A 65 -27.13 -12.56 -25.59
C ALA A 65 -27.01 -11.14 -25.02
N VAL A 66 -26.01 -10.40 -25.48
CA VAL A 66 -25.85 -8.96 -25.24
C VAL A 66 -26.07 -8.17 -26.53
N MET A 67 -26.08 -6.84 -26.46
CA MET A 67 -26.26 -6.00 -27.64
C MET A 67 -25.09 -6.21 -28.62
N ARG A 68 -25.40 -6.50 -29.90
CA ARG A 68 -24.38 -6.61 -30.97
C ARG A 68 -23.66 -5.27 -31.14
N GLY A 69 -22.33 -5.32 -31.30
CA GLY A 69 -21.45 -4.15 -31.38
C GLY A 69 -20.95 -3.62 -30.04
N GLN A 70 -21.44 -4.15 -28.91
CA GLN A 70 -20.97 -3.76 -27.58
C GLN A 70 -19.61 -4.39 -27.29
N LEU A 71 -18.58 -3.56 -27.09
CA LEU A 71 -17.23 -4.04 -26.75
C LEU A 71 -17.22 -4.70 -25.36
N THR A 72 -16.94 -5.99 -25.33
CA THR A 72 -16.76 -6.73 -24.08
C THR A 72 -15.43 -6.34 -23.42
N LEU A 73 -15.52 -5.73 -22.23
CA LEU A 73 -14.37 -5.25 -21.44
C LEU A 73 -13.37 -6.36 -21.10
N PHE A 74 -13.87 -7.55 -20.77
CA PHE A 74 -13.07 -8.73 -20.49
C PHE A 74 -13.70 -9.94 -21.20
N PRO A 75 -13.08 -10.47 -22.26
CA PRO A 75 -13.63 -11.61 -22.95
C PRO A 75 -13.66 -12.81 -22.00
N ALA A 76 -14.85 -13.34 -21.75
CA ALA A 76 -15.03 -14.44 -20.83
C ALA A 76 -14.59 -15.74 -21.52
N ARG A 77 -13.53 -16.37 -21.01
CA ARG A 77 -13.15 -17.72 -21.46
C ARG A 77 -14.14 -18.73 -20.92
N ARG A 78 -15.11 -19.11 -21.75
CA ARG A 78 -16.09 -20.15 -21.46
C ARG A 78 -15.50 -21.51 -21.78
N ARG A 79 -16.10 -22.55 -21.17
CA ARG A 79 -15.84 -23.94 -21.50
C ARG A 79 -17.19 -24.59 -21.75
N LEU A 80 -17.60 -24.68 -23.02
CA LEU A 80 -18.87 -25.29 -23.41
C LEU A 80 -18.67 -26.78 -23.69
N GLU A 81 -19.41 -27.63 -23.00
CA GLU A 81 -19.34 -29.08 -23.15
C GLU A 81 -20.58 -29.64 -23.88
N ARG A 82 -20.60 -30.97 -24.10
CA ARG A 82 -21.71 -31.64 -24.79
C ARG A 82 -23.07 -31.43 -24.09
N SER A 83 -23.07 -31.30 -22.77
CA SER A 83 -24.26 -30.99 -21.97
C SER A 83 -24.81 -29.60 -22.26
N ASP A 84 -23.93 -28.60 -22.40
CA ASP A 84 -24.34 -27.21 -22.67
C ASP A 84 -24.91 -27.11 -24.07
N ALA A 85 -24.27 -27.78 -25.04
CA ALA A 85 -24.76 -27.91 -26.41
C ALA A 85 -26.07 -28.72 -26.54
N ARG A 86 -26.54 -29.41 -25.50
CA ARG A 86 -27.89 -29.98 -25.43
C ARG A 86 -28.89 -28.97 -24.89
N ARG A 87 -28.48 -28.17 -23.91
CA ARG A 87 -29.33 -27.18 -23.23
C ARG A 87 -29.64 -25.94 -24.08
N ILE A 88 -28.86 -25.68 -25.13
CA ILE A 88 -29.11 -24.59 -26.10
C ILE A 88 -29.54 -25.10 -27.48
N SER A 89 -30.00 -26.36 -27.60
CA SER A 89 -30.33 -26.94 -28.92
C SER A 89 -31.47 -26.23 -29.63
N ASP A 90 -32.39 -25.66 -28.86
CA ASP A 90 -33.64 -25.07 -29.34
C ASP A 90 -33.50 -23.56 -29.57
N ARG A 91 -32.32 -22.99 -29.32
CA ARG A 91 -32.01 -21.59 -29.62
C ARG A 91 -31.89 -21.41 -31.14
N THR A 92 -32.50 -20.36 -31.67
CA THR A 92 -32.58 -20.09 -33.12
C THR A 92 -31.69 -18.92 -33.52
N TRP A 93 -30.96 -19.07 -34.62
CA TRP A 93 -30.16 -18.01 -35.23
C TRP A 93 -30.58 -17.76 -36.68
N PRO A 94 -30.69 -16.50 -37.14
CA PRO A 94 -31.00 -16.17 -38.54
C PRO A 94 -30.01 -16.78 -39.53
N GLU A 95 -28.74 -16.91 -39.13
CA GLU A 95 -27.66 -17.40 -39.99
C GLU A 95 -27.65 -18.94 -40.11
N GLU A 96 -28.51 -19.64 -39.37
CA GLU A 96 -28.45 -21.10 -39.24
C GLU A 96 -28.88 -21.84 -40.51
N GLU A 97 -29.94 -21.41 -41.18
CA GLU A 97 -30.44 -22.05 -42.41
C GLU A 97 -29.36 -22.07 -43.51
N PHE A 98 -28.64 -20.95 -43.65
CA PHE A 98 -27.54 -20.82 -44.59
C PHE A 98 -26.36 -21.75 -44.23
N LEU A 99 -25.98 -21.80 -42.95
CA LEU A 99 -24.89 -22.66 -42.47
C LEU A 99 -25.26 -24.15 -42.58
N GLN A 100 -26.54 -24.50 -42.43
CA GLN A 100 -27.03 -25.86 -42.61
C GLN A 100 -26.98 -26.30 -44.07
N ALA A 101 -27.37 -25.44 -45.01
CA ALA A 101 -27.25 -25.70 -46.44
C ALA A 101 -25.78 -25.91 -46.85
N LEU A 102 -24.88 -25.05 -46.36
CA LEU A 102 -23.44 -25.14 -46.64
C LEU A 102 -22.81 -26.42 -46.08
N ALA A 103 -23.18 -26.81 -44.85
CA ALA A 103 -22.73 -28.06 -44.24
C ALA A 103 -23.24 -29.29 -45.02
N GLY A 104 -24.47 -29.26 -45.52
CA GLY A 104 -25.06 -30.32 -46.34
C GLY A 104 -24.36 -30.48 -47.69
N GLN A 105 -24.12 -29.39 -48.41
CA GLN A 105 -23.40 -29.39 -49.68
C GLN A 105 -21.97 -29.93 -49.52
N ARG A 106 -21.29 -29.53 -48.45
CA ARG A 106 -19.95 -30.03 -48.14
C ARG A 106 -19.94 -31.53 -47.82
N ALA A 107 -20.94 -32.01 -47.07
CA ALA A 107 -21.06 -33.43 -46.78
C ALA A 107 -21.30 -34.26 -48.05
N ALA A 108 -22.13 -33.77 -48.97
CA ALA A 108 -22.36 -34.41 -50.27
C ALA A 108 -21.09 -34.44 -51.13
N ASN A 109 -20.37 -33.32 -51.22
CA ASN A 109 -19.15 -33.21 -52.04
C ASN A 109 -17.98 -34.06 -51.51
N ALA A 110 -17.89 -34.25 -50.20
CA ALA A 110 -16.80 -34.99 -49.55
C ALA A 110 -17.15 -36.46 -49.22
N GLY A 111 -18.35 -36.94 -49.60
CA GLY A 111 -18.80 -38.31 -49.32
C GLY A 111 -18.94 -38.63 -47.82
N LEU A 112 -19.29 -37.64 -47.00
CA LEU A 112 -19.35 -37.77 -45.54
C LEU A 112 -20.69 -38.35 -45.06
N THR A 113 -20.68 -38.93 -43.86
CA THR A 113 -21.89 -39.51 -43.24
C THR A 113 -22.97 -38.47 -43.00
N GLY A 114 -24.25 -38.86 -43.13
CA GLY A 114 -25.41 -37.96 -42.88
C GLY A 114 -25.50 -37.39 -41.46
N THR A 115 -24.71 -37.92 -40.52
CA THR A 115 -24.57 -37.40 -39.14
C THR A 115 -23.59 -36.23 -39.04
N TRP A 116 -22.67 -36.08 -39.99
CA TRP A 116 -21.62 -35.06 -39.95
C TRP A 116 -22.16 -33.62 -39.93
N PRO A 117 -23.14 -33.22 -40.78
CA PRO A 117 -23.70 -31.87 -40.74
C PRO A 117 -24.28 -31.52 -39.36
N LYS A 118 -24.98 -32.47 -38.73
CA LYS A 118 -25.56 -32.30 -37.39
C LYS A 118 -24.48 -32.10 -36.32
N MET A 119 -23.36 -32.81 -36.42
CA MET A 119 -22.25 -32.69 -35.47
C MET A 119 -21.53 -31.35 -35.58
N VAL A 120 -21.29 -30.86 -36.81
CA VAL A 120 -20.61 -29.58 -37.03
C VAL A 120 -21.51 -28.40 -36.65
N LEU A 121 -22.80 -28.44 -37.01
CA LEU A 121 -23.77 -27.42 -36.63
C LEU A 121 -23.89 -27.28 -35.11
N ARG A 122 -23.78 -28.37 -34.35
CA ARG A 122 -23.79 -28.32 -32.89
C ARG A 122 -22.65 -27.48 -32.31
N LEU A 123 -21.46 -27.56 -32.91
CA LEU A 123 -20.31 -26.73 -32.52
C LEU A 123 -20.49 -25.28 -32.97
N ILE A 124 -20.99 -25.06 -34.18
CA ILE A 124 -21.29 -23.73 -34.72
C ILE A 124 -22.32 -23.00 -33.85
N ARG A 125 -23.39 -23.67 -33.40
CA ARG A 125 -24.38 -23.11 -32.46
C ARG A 125 -23.73 -22.64 -31.15
N CYS A 126 -22.82 -23.43 -30.58
CA CYS A 126 -22.05 -23.00 -29.41
C CYS A 126 -21.18 -21.77 -29.71
N ALA A 127 -20.59 -21.67 -30.90
CA ALA A 127 -19.78 -20.52 -31.30
C ALA A 127 -20.63 -19.26 -31.53
N LEU A 128 -21.82 -19.38 -32.14
CA LEU A 128 -22.79 -18.31 -32.29
C LEU A 128 -23.30 -17.81 -30.93
N ALA A 129 -23.55 -18.72 -29.99
CA ALA A 129 -23.91 -18.35 -28.62
C ALA A 129 -22.81 -17.55 -27.91
N ILE A 130 -21.53 -17.92 -28.09
CA ILE A 130 -20.40 -17.16 -27.54
C ILE A 130 -20.29 -15.80 -28.22
N ARG A 131 -20.42 -15.71 -29.55
CA ARG A 131 -20.42 -14.45 -30.30
C ARG A 131 -21.47 -13.48 -29.76
N ASP A 132 -22.71 -13.95 -29.62
CA ASP A 132 -23.82 -13.12 -29.17
C ASP A 132 -23.67 -12.71 -27.69
N ALA A 133 -23.05 -13.56 -26.85
CA ALA A 133 -22.74 -13.24 -25.46
C ALA A 133 -21.53 -12.30 -25.28
N GLU A 134 -20.69 -12.16 -26.30
CA GLU A 134 -19.55 -11.23 -26.34
C GLU A 134 -19.86 -9.95 -27.14
N GLY A 135 -21.05 -9.84 -27.73
CA GLY A 135 -21.47 -8.67 -28.51
C GLY A 135 -20.69 -8.48 -29.83
N GLU A 136 -19.98 -9.50 -30.32
CA GLU A 136 -19.13 -9.41 -31.50
C GLU A 136 -19.93 -9.61 -32.80
N GLU A 137 -19.51 -8.97 -33.90
CA GLU A 137 -20.16 -9.16 -35.21
C GLU A 137 -19.73 -10.48 -35.89
N LEU A 138 -18.44 -10.82 -35.75
CA LEU A 138 -17.84 -12.01 -36.35
C LEU A 138 -17.43 -13.01 -35.27
N ILE A 139 -17.48 -14.30 -35.59
CA ILE A 139 -16.97 -15.35 -34.72
C ILE A 139 -15.45 -15.32 -34.77
N ALA A 140 -14.82 -14.98 -33.65
CA ALA A 140 -13.36 -15.07 -33.55
C ALA A 140 -12.93 -16.55 -33.52
N GLN A 141 -11.86 -16.90 -34.24
CA GLN A 141 -11.37 -18.28 -34.26
C GLN A 141 -11.02 -18.82 -32.85
N GLU A 142 -10.67 -17.94 -31.92
CA GLU A 142 -10.44 -18.24 -30.49
C GLU A 142 -11.71 -18.67 -29.73
N MET A 143 -12.91 -18.31 -30.21
CA MET A 143 -14.18 -18.77 -29.63
C MET A 143 -14.40 -20.26 -29.86
N LEU A 144 -13.87 -20.82 -30.96
CA LEU A 144 -13.94 -22.26 -31.24
C LEU A 144 -13.07 -23.07 -30.26
N ASP A 145 -12.03 -22.47 -29.69
CA ASP A 145 -11.18 -23.13 -28.68
C ASP A 145 -11.93 -23.33 -27.35
N GLN A 146 -12.91 -22.46 -27.06
CA GLN A 146 -13.75 -22.50 -25.86
C GLN A 146 -14.78 -23.64 -25.87
N VAL A 147 -15.07 -24.21 -27.05
CA VAL A 147 -16.03 -25.32 -27.21
C VAL A 147 -15.28 -26.66 -27.13
N GLN A 148 -15.67 -27.54 -26.21
CA GLN A 148 -15.09 -28.88 -26.03
C GLN A 148 -15.81 -29.94 -26.90
N LEU A 149 -16.01 -29.60 -28.18
CA LEU A 149 -16.59 -30.48 -29.19
C LEU A 149 -15.56 -30.75 -30.31
N PRO A 150 -15.60 -31.94 -30.95
CA PRO A 150 -14.74 -32.26 -32.08
C PRO A 150 -15.14 -31.46 -33.34
N LEU A 151 -14.34 -31.51 -34.40
CA LEU A 151 -14.60 -30.88 -35.72
C LEU A 151 -14.42 -29.34 -35.76
N LYS A 152 -13.58 -28.77 -34.89
CA LYS A 152 -13.26 -27.33 -34.86
C LYS A 152 -12.74 -26.78 -36.20
N ALA A 153 -11.89 -27.56 -36.88
CA ALA A 153 -11.33 -27.17 -38.18
C ALA A 153 -12.43 -27.06 -39.26
N ALA A 154 -13.32 -28.04 -39.33
CA ALA A 154 -14.45 -28.02 -40.25
C ALA A 154 -15.42 -26.85 -39.97
N ALA A 155 -15.69 -26.57 -38.70
CA ALA A 155 -16.51 -25.43 -38.30
C ALA A 155 -15.86 -24.09 -38.69
N ALA A 156 -14.54 -23.94 -38.47
CA ALA A 156 -13.81 -22.75 -38.87
C ALA A 156 -13.90 -22.53 -40.40
N GLU A 157 -13.72 -23.58 -41.19
CA GLU A 157 -13.81 -23.48 -42.65
C GLU A 157 -15.21 -23.09 -43.14
N LEU A 158 -16.28 -23.68 -42.59
CA LEU A 158 -17.65 -23.30 -42.95
C LEU A 158 -17.96 -21.86 -42.56
N LEU A 159 -17.51 -21.41 -41.38
CA LEU A 159 -17.67 -20.02 -40.95
C LEU A 159 -16.86 -19.04 -41.80
N ALA A 160 -15.67 -19.44 -42.26
CA ALA A 160 -14.86 -18.63 -43.18
C ALA A 160 -15.52 -18.50 -44.56
N GLN A 161 -16.06 -19.60 -45.10
CA GLN A 161 -16.83 -19.60 -46.35
C GLN A 161 -18.09 -18.73 -46.25
N ALA A 162 -18.72 -18.68 -45.08
CA ALA A 162 -19.85 -17.80 -44.80
C ALA A 162 -19.47 -16.33 -44.56
N GLY A 163 -18.18 -15.97 -44.56
CA GLY A 163 -17.72 -14.61 -44.23
C GLY A 163 -17.92 -14.22 -42.75
N MET A 164 -18.19 -15.21 -41.88
CA MET A 164 -18.53 -15.02 -40.47
C MET A 164 -17.36 -15.28 -39.51
N LEU A 165 -16.18 -15.65 -40.02
CA LEU A 165 -15.00 -15.95 -39.22
C LEU A 165 -14.01 -14.77 -39.22
N ARG A 166 -13.66 -14.28 -38.02
CA ARG A 166 -12.50 -13.40 -37.83
C ARG A 166 -11.23 -14.25 -37.63
N PRO A 167 -10.17 -14.04 -38.43
CA PRO A 167 -8.91 -14.76 -38.28
C PRO A 167 -8.31 -14.59 -36.89
N ARG A 168 -7.61 -15.63 -36.42
CA ARG A 168 -6.93 -15.62 -35.13
C ARG A 168 -5.97 -14.42 -35.01
N THR A 169 -6.13 -13.64 -33.95
CA THR A 169 -5.28 -12.48 -33.62
C THR A 169 -4.31 -12.79 -32.48
N ALA A 170 -4.67 -13.74 -31.60
CA ALA A 170 -3.85 -14.16 -30.46
C ALA A 170 -3.29 -15.58 -30.64
N GLN A 171 -2.04 -15.82 -30.23
CA GLN A 171 -1.51 -17.19 -30.17
C GLN A 171 -2.32 -18.02 -29.17
N PRO A 172 -2.62 -19.31 -29.47
CA PRO A 172 -3.32 -20.17 -28.55
C PRO A 172 -2.55 -20.25 -27.22
N PRO A 173 -3.25 -20.22 -26.07
CA PRO A 173 -2.59 -20.37 -24.78
C PRO A 173 -1.82 -21.69 -24.75
N PRO A 174 -0.57 -21.72 -24.24
CA PRO A 174 0.19 -22.96 -24.18
C PRO A 174 -0.56 -23.97 -23.29
N ALA A 175 -0.86 -25.15 -23.83
CA ALA A 175 -1.65 -26.22 -23.19
C ALA A 175 -0.90 -26.98 -22.08
N TRP A 176 0.00 -26.32 -21.34
CA TRP A 176 0.87 -27.01 -20.38
C TRP A 176 0.36 -26.76 -18.96
N PRO A 177 0.12 -27.81 -18.14
CA PRO A 177 -0.25 -27.61 -16.75
C PRO A 177 0.87 -26.87 -16.05
N VAL A 178 0.55 -25.71 -15.50
CA VAL A 178 1.45 -24.93 -14.66
C VAL A 178 1.79 -25.78 -13.44
N ARG A 179 3.08 -26.10 -13.27
CA ARG A 179 3.58 -26.95 -12.19
C ARG A 179 4.78 -26.34 -11.50
N SER A 180 5.21 -26.97 -10.42
CA SER A 180 6.46 -26.69 -9.74
C SER A 180 7.63 -27.32 -10.49
N CYS A 181 8.76 -26.62 -10.58
CA CYS A 181 10.00 -27.20 -11.11
C CYS A 181 10.46 -28.39 -10.25
N ALA A 182 10.88 -29.49 -10.88
CA ALA A 182 11.40 -30.66 -10.18
C ALA A 182 12.64 -30.34 -9.31
N ASP A 183 13.47 -29.36 -9.67
CA ASP A 183 14.73 -29.08 -8.96
C ASP A 183 14.59 -27.88 -7.98
N CYS A 184 14.18 -26.68 -8.45
CA CYS A 184 14.01 -25.50 -7.57
C CYS A 184 12.72 -25.48 -6.76
N ALA A 185 11.74 -26.35 -7.04
CA ALA A 185 10.36 -26.27 -6.52
C ALA A 185 9.64 -24.94 -6.82
N CYS A 186 10.19 -24.09 -7.69
CA CYS A 186 9.59 -22.82 -8.06
C CYS A 186 8.33 -23.01 -8.92
N TRP A 187 7.26 -22.29 -8.61
CA TRP A 187 5.90 -22.43 -9.17
C TRP A 187 5.75 -21.66 -10.48
N GLY A 188 4.89 -22.07 -11.40
CA GLY A 188 4.72 -21.30 -12.66
C GLY A 188 5.53 -21.86 -13.84
N VAL A 189 6.04 -23.09 -13.74
CA VAL A 189 6.86 -23.69 -14.81
C VAL A 189 5.97 -24.51 -15.73
N THR A 190 6.12 -24.28 -17.04
CA THR A 190 5.40 -25.02 -18.08
C THR A 190 6.09 -26.34 -18.45
N ALA A 191 7.38 -26.50 -18.14
CA ALA A 191 8.17 -27.73 -18.32
C ALA A 191 8.41 -28.48 -16.98
N THR A 192 8.97 -29.70 -17.01
CA THR A 192 9.37 -30.45 -15.80
C THR A 192 10.42 -29.70 -14.97
N ARG A 193 11.26 -28.89 -15.62
CA ARG A 193 12.28 -28.05 -14.99
C ARG A 193 12.30 -26.65 -15.60
N CYS A 194 12.54 -25.64 -14.75
CA CYS A 194 12.75 -24.27 -15.20
C CYS A 194 14.07 -24.14 -15.98
N ARG A 195 14.19 -23.09 -16.81
CA ARG A 195 15.37 -22.89 -17.68
C ARG A 195 16.69 -22.93 -16.90
N GLY A 196 16.77 -22.22 -15.76
CA GLY A 196 18.00 -22.18 -14.97
C GLY A 196 18.39 -23.51 -14.33
N CYS A 197 17.42 -24.32 -13.87
CA CYS A 197 17.72 -25.67 -13.36
C CYS A 197 18.11 -26.63 -14.49
N ARG A 198 17.53 -26.46 -15.68
CA ARG A 198 17.93 -27.22 -16.88
C ARG A 198 19.38 -26.92 -17.28
N GLU A 199 19.78 -25.66 -17.26
CA GLU A 199 21.17 -25.25 -17.55
C GLU A 199 22.16 -25.84 -16.54
N TRP A 200 21.85 -25.81 -15.24
CA TRP A 200 22.67 -26.43 -14.20
C TRP A 200 22.81 -27.95 -14.39
N ARG A 201 21.72 -28.62 -14.76
CA ARG A 201 21.71 -30.08 -14.95
C ARG A 201 22.38 -30.52 -16.25
N ASN A 202 22.38 -29.66 -17.27
CA ASN A 202 23.05 -29.92 -18.55
C ASN A 202 24.57 -29.72 -18.48
N ASN A 203 25.05 -28.90 -17.55
CA ASN A 203 26.48 -28.63 -17.38
C ASN A 203 27.07 -29.47 -16.23
N ARG A 204 27.14 -30.78 -16.44
CA ARG A 204 27.59 -31.76 -15.42
C ARG A 204 29.05 -31.63 -15.02
N GLU A 205 29.88 -31.05 -15.88
CA GLU A 205 31.29 -30.74 -15.58
C GLU A 205 31.40 -29.65 -14.50
N ARG A 206 30.48 -28.68 -14.50
CA ARG A 206 30.48 -27.54 -13.58
C ARG A 206 29.59 -27.72 -12.36
N TYR A 207 28.62 -28.64 -12.42
CA TYR A 207 27.67 -28.86 -11.33
C TYR A 207 27.50 -30.35 -11.05
N ARG A 208 28.20 -30.84 -10.03
CA ARG A 208 28.07 -32.22 -9.57
C ARG A 208 26.67 -32.45 -8.99
N VAL A 209 26.07 -33.59 -9.30
CA VAL A 209 24.80 -34.00 -8.72
C VAL A 209 25.06 -34.68 -7.38
N ASP A 210 24.52 -34.12 -6.31
CA ASP A 210 24.67 -34.64 -4.95
C ASP A 210 23.52 -34.13 -4.06
N ARG A 211 23.53 -34.52 -2.78
CA ARG A 211 22.57 -34.05 -1.78
C ARG A 211 22.91 -32.63 -1.31
N CYS A 212 21.95 -31.71 -1.43
CA CYS A 212 22.15 -30.33 -0.98
C CYS A 212 22.19 -30.24 0.56
N PRO A 213 23.22 -29.66 1.19
CA PRO A 213 23.35 -29.61 2.65
C PRO A 213 22.28 -28.74 3.33
N ARG A 214 21.78 -27.71 2.63
CA ARG A 214 20.78 -26.77 3.18
C ARG A 214 19.35 -27.31 3.10
N CYS A 215 18.84 -27.59 1.89
CA CYS A 215 17.48 -28.12 1.72
C CYS A 215 17.38 -29.64 1.90
N ARG A 216 18.50 -30.34 2.06
CA ARG A 216 18.60 -31.80 2.29
C ARG A 216 17.98 -32.68 1.20
N ARG A 217 17.73 -32.12 0.02
CA ARG A 217 17.15 -32.81 -1.14
C ARG A 217 18.26 -33.47 -1.97
N ASP A 218 17.99 -34.70 -2.36
CA ASP A 218 18.88 -35.55 -3.16
C ASP A 218 18.75 -35.23 -4.66
N ASP A 219 19.71 -35.71 -5.45
CA ASP A 219 19.74 -35.59 -6.93
C ASP A 219 19.70 -34.17 -7.50
N LEU A 220 20.29 -33.20 -6.79
CA LEU A 220 20.36 -31.81 -7.21
C LEU A 220 21.76 -31.45 -7.74
N PRO A 221 21.85 -30.73 -8.87
CA PRO A 221 23.12 -30.12 -9.27
C PRO A 221 23.54 -29.06 -8.24
N LEU A 222 24.73 -29.24 -7.67
CA LEU A 222 25.34 -28.35 -6.68
C LEU A 222 26.42 -27.50 -7.35
N HIS A 223 26.58 -26.27 -6.88
CA HIS A 223 27.71 -25.43 -7.26
C HIS A 223 29.01 -26.04 -6.73
N THR A 224 30.02 -26.22 -7.58
CA THR A 224 31.29 -26.89 -7.22
C THR A 224 32.02 -26.24 -6.05
N GLU A 225 32.02 -24.91 -5.98
CA GLU A 225 32.71 -24.16 -4.91
C GLU A 225 31.86 -23.98 -3.65
N GLU A 226 30.52 -23.89 -3.79
CA GLU A 226 29.63 -23.46 -2.70
C GLU A 226 28.82 -24.63 -2.11
N GLY A 227 28.87 -25.80 -2.74
CA GLY A 227 28.21 -27.02 -2.27
C GLY A 227 26.68 -26.96 -2.18
N MET A 228 26.02 -25.92 -2.72
CA MET A 228 24.57 -25.73 -2.61
C MET A 228 23.85 -25.86 -3.95
N CYS A 229 22.60 -26.33 -3.92
CA CYS A 229 21.76 -26.36 -5.09
C CYS A 229 21.35 -24.94 -5.50
N ARG A 230 21.00 -24.76 -6.78
CA ARG A 230 20.64 -23.45 -7.36
C ARG A 230 19.68 -22.63 -6.50
N ALA A 231 18.61 -23.26 -6.01
CA ALA A 231 17.59 -22.57 -5.23
C ALA A 231 18.10 -22.12 -3.86
N CYS A 232 18.87 -22.97 -3.16
CA CYS A 232 19.47 -22.63 -1.87
C CYS A 232 20.55 -21.55 -2.01
N LEU A 233 21.38 -21.65 -3.04
CA LEU A 233 22.41 -20.65 -3.31
C LEU A 233 21.79 -19.28 -3.63
N THR A 234 20.73 -19.24 -4.45
CA THR A 234 19.99 -18.00 -4.71
C THR A 234 19.37 -17.44 -3.43
N TYR A 235 18.77 -18.28 -2.58
CA TYR A 235 18.17 -17.84 -1.34
C TYR A 235 19.20 -17.26 -0.36
N VAL A 236 20.33 -17.95 -0.14
CA VAL A 236 21.41 -17.47 0.75
C VAL A 236 22.01 -16.16 0.25
N ARG A 237 22.14 -15.98 -1.07
CA ARG A 237 22.66 -14.74 -1.67
C ARG A 237 21.69 -13.56 -1.58
N GLU A 238 20.39 -13.82 -1.46
CA GLU A 238 19.38 -12.75 -1.33
C GLU A 238 19.02 -12.41 0.12
N VAL A 239 18.99 -13.41 1.01
CA VAL A 239 18.60 -13.26 2.41
C VAL A 239 19.82 -13.05 3.33
N GLY A 240 21.01 -13.46 2.90
CA GLY A 240 22.28 -13.31 3.63
C GLY A 240 22.87 -14.65 4.09
N ALA A 241 24.19 -14.67 4.36
CA ALA A 241 24.95 -15.87 4.70
C ALA A 241 24.45 -16.61 5.96
N GLU A 242 23.86 -15.88 6.91
CA GLU A 242 23.27 -16.44 8.14
C GLU A 242 22.11 -17.42 7.85
N SER A 243 21.46 -17.29 6.69
CA SER A 243 20.38 -18.17 6.26
C SER A 243 20.84 -19.54 5.72
N ALA A 244 22.16 -19.78 5.65
CA ALA A 244 22.75 -21.06 5.25
C ALA A 244 22.44 -22.18 6.25
N ALA A 245 22.28 -21.85 7.54
CA ALA A 245 21.98 -22.80 8.62
C ALA A 245 20.50 -23.23 8.66
N VAL A 246 19.62 -22.53 7.94
CA VAL A 246 18.17 -22.74 7.99
C VAL A 246 17.72 -23.61 6.79
N SER A 247 16.94 -24.66 7.05
CA SER A 247 16.57 -25.65 6.02
C SER A 247 15.34 -25.28 5.17
N PHE A 248 14.53 -24.31 5.60
CA PHE A 248 13.34 -23.89 4.86
C PHE A 248 13.65 -22.73 3.89
N THR A 249 12.88 -22.65 2.80
CA THR A 249 12.96 -21.60 1.78
C THR A 249 11.56 -21.07 1.54
N GLN A 250 11.40 -19.75 1.39
CA GLN A 250 10.11 -19.15 1.03
C GLN A 250 9.69 -19.57 -0.39
N LEU A 251 8.38 -19.75 -0.58
CA LEU A 251 7.79 -20.10 -1.88
C LEU A 251 8.15 -19.05 -2.93
N THR A 252 8.60 -19.51 -4.11
CA THR A 252 9.01 -18.65 -5.23
C THR A 252 8.28 -19.00 -6.52
N PHE A 253 7.83 -17.98 -7.25
CA PHE A 253 7.31 -18.14 -8.61
C PHE A 253 8.45 -18.28 -9.63
N ALA A 254 8.18 -18.76 -10.83
CA ALA A 254 9.11 -18.99 -11.92
C ALA A 254 8.99 -17.86 -12.95
N GLY A 255 10.02 -17.72 -13.78
CA GLY A 255 10.09 -16.66 -14.78
C GLY A 255 10.45 -15.30 -14.16
N PRO A 256 9.98 -14.17 -14.71
CA PRO A 256 10.30 -12.83 -14.21
C PRO A 256 9.63 -12.49 -12.86
N LEU A 257 9.08 -13.46 -12.14
CA LEU A 257 8.60 -13.25 -10.75
C LEU A 257 9.37 -14.14 -9.75
N ALA A 258 10.30 -14.97 -10.22
CA ALA A 258 11.32 -15.59 -9.37
C ALA A 258 12.33 -14.55 -8.93
N HIS A 259 13.00 -14.76 -7.78
CA HIS A 259 14.30 -14.15 -7.41
C HIS A 259 15.14 -13.83 -8.66
N GLN A 260 14.97 -12.61 -9.18
CA GLN A 260 15.48 -12.23 -10.49
C GLN A 260 16.89 -11.72 -10.29
N LEU A 261 17.88 -12.53 -10.64
CA LEU A 261 19.15 -11.99 -11.11
C LEU A 261 18.94 -11.34 -12.49
N LYS A 262 18.22 -10.23 -12.54
CA LYS A 262 18.47 -9.18 -13.55
C LYS A 262 19.48 -8.21 -12.96
N ARG A 263 20.71 -8.68 -12.74
CA ARG A 263 21.84 -7.81 -12.41
C ARG A 263 22.46 -7.30 -13.70
N ARG A 264 22.90 -6.04 -13.70
CA ARG A 264 23.70 -5.46 -14.78
C ARG A 264 25.05 -6.19 -14.87
N ALA A 265 25.68 -6.14 -16.03
CA ALA A 265 27.06 -6.57 -16.20
C ALA A 265 27.96 -5.85 -15.19
N GLY A 266 28.81 -6.59 -14.47
CA GLY A 266 29.90 -6.01 -13.67
C GLY A 266 29.91 -6.27 -12.16
N GLU A 267 28.96 -7.00 -11.57
CA GLU A 267 29.03 -7.34 -10.14
C GLU A 267 29.10 -8.84 -9.88
N LEU A 268 30.05 -9.23 -9.00
CA LEU A 268 30.37 -10.57 -8.51
C LEU A 268 31.08 -11.52 -9.49
N GLY A 269 32.12 -11.05 -10.18
CA GLY A 269 33.21 -11.91 -10.66
C GLY A 269 32.93 -12.82 -11.87
N PHE A 270 31.76 -12.72 -12.51
CA PHE A 270 31.50 -13.44 -13.76
C PHE A 270 31.95 -12.62 -14.99
N VAL A 271 33.09 -12.99 -15.57
CA VAL A 271 33.58 -12.43 -16.84
C VAL A 271 32.98 -13.22 -18.00
N VAL A 272 32.18 -12.58 -18.84
CA VAL A 272 31.84 -13.12 -20.16
C VAL A 272 33.11 -13.05 -21.02
N HIS A 273 33.73 -14.19 -21.31
CA HIS A 273 34.85 -14.23 -22.24
C HIS A 273 34.40 -13.82 -23.66
N ASN A 274 35.24 -13.03 -24.33
CA ASN A 274 35.07 -12.44 -25.66
C ASN A 274 35.01 -13.45 -26.84
N ARG A 275 34.59 -14.70 -26.62
CA ARG A 275 34.53 -15.74 -27.67
C ARG A 275 33.13 -16.30 -27.97
N SER A 276 32.05 -15.60 -27.58
CA SER A 276 30.72 -15.89 -28.14
C SER A 276 30.58 -15.24 -29.52
N GLY A 277 30.77 -16.04 -30.56
CA GLY A 277 30.83 -15.64 -31.97
C GLY A 277 29.54 -15.04 -32.57
N PRO A 278 29.62 -14.51 -33.81
CA PRO A 278 28.57 -13.72 -34.47
C PRO A 278 27.20 -14.42 -34.63
N ALA A 279 27.14 -15.76 -34.54
CA ALA A 279 25.90 -16.53 -34.63
C ALA A 279 24.96 -16.37 -33.40
N SER A 280 25.44 -15.92 -32.24
CA SER A 280 24.57 -15.57 -31.11
C SER A 280 23.99 -14.16 -31.22
N ARG A 281 24.63 -13.27 -32.00
CA ARG A 281 24.14 -11.92 -32.30
C ARG A 281 23.03 -11.92 -33.37
N SER A 282 22.99 -12.90 -34.27
CA SER A 282 21.93 -13.03 -35.28
C SER A 282 20.60 -13.56 -34.71
N ARG A 283 20.62 -14.35 -33.63
CA ARG A 283 19.40 -14.87 -32.97
C ARG A 283 18.74 -13.90 -31.97
N ALA A 284 19.34 -12.72 -31.78
CA ALA A 284 18.80 -11.64 -30.95
C ALA A 284 18.33 -10.43 -31.78
N ARG A 285 18.11 -10.60 -33.09
CA ARG A 285 17.36 -9.63 -33.89
C ARG A 285 15.85 -9.82 -33.62
N PRO A 286 15.09 -8.74 -33.33
CA PRO A 286 13.65 -8.79 -33.46
C PRO A 286 13.34 -9.17 -34.91
N GLY A 287 12.56 -10.24 -35.10
CA GLY A 287 12.05 -10.58 -36.43
C GLY A 287 11.33 -9.37 -36.99
N THR A 288 11.76 -8.90 -38.16
CA THR A 288 11.04 -7.93 -38.96
C THR A 288 9.77 -8.61 -39.45
N THR A 289 8.67 -8.48 -38.71
CA THR A 289 7.35 -8.73 -39.27
C THR A 289 7.10 -7.65 -40.32
N PRO A 290 6.72 -8.00 -41.56
CA PRO A 290 6.30 -7.01 -42.54
C PRO A 290 5.12 -6.20 -41.95
N SER A 291 5.18 -4.89 -42.15
CA SER A 291 4.16 -3.94 -41.71
C SER A 291 2.86 -4.20 -42.48
N PRO A 292 1.69 -4.34 -41.84
CA PRO A 292 0.44 -4.08 -42.53
C PRO A 292 0.33 -2.56 -42.69
N GLU A 293 0.71 -2.07 -43.88
CA GLU A 293 0.37 -0.71 -44.30
C GLU A 293 -1.16 -0.58 -44.35
N GLY A 294 -1.71 0.44 -43.68
CA GLY A 294 -3.13 0.78 -43.80
C GLY A 294 -4.00 0.71 -42.53
N GLN A 295 -3.46 0.38 -41.35
CA GLN A 295 -4.25 0.54 -40.12
C GLN A 295 -4.33 2.01 -39.72
N THR A 296 -5.43 2.65 -40.12
CA THR A 296 -5.94 3.88 -39.52
C THR A 296 -5.95 3.67 -38.01
N VAL A 297 -5.16 4.48 -37.28
CA VAL A 297 -5.22 4.49 -35.82
C VAL A 297 -6.62 4.95 -35.46
N ALA A 298 -7.48 4.01 -35.07
CA ALA A 298 -8.81 4.32 -34.59
C ALA A 298 -8.65 5.35 -33.46
N MET A 299 -9.32 6.50 -33.60
CA MET A 299 -9.44 7.46 -32.50
C MET A 299 -9.97 6.68 -31.29
N PRO A 300 -9.22 6.59 -30.18
CA PRO A 300 -9.55 5.65 -29.11
C PRO A 300 -10.78 6.08 -28.29
N VAL A 301 -11.39 7.24 -28.58
CA VAL A 301 -12.56 7.75 -27.88
C VAL A 301 -13.46 8.43 -28.90
N GLY A 302 -14.65 7.86 -29.13
CA GLY A 302 -15.70 8.55 -29.87
C GLY A 302 -16.30 9.68 -29.01
N PRO A 303 -16.74 10.79 -29.60
CA PRO A 303 -17.43 11.85 -28.85
C PRO A 303 -18.67 11.26 -28.14
N GLY A 304 -18.78 11.47 -26.83
CA GLY A 304 -19.89 10.98 -25.98
C GLY A 304 -19.61 9.69 -25.19
N GLN A 305 -18.46 9.04 -25.37
CA GLN A 305 -18.11 7.83 -24.61
C GLN A 305 -17.62 8.20 -23.19
N LEU A 306 -18.34 7.72 -22.17
CA LEU A 306 -18.00 7.95 -20.76
C LEU A 306 -16.78 7.11 -20.33
N CYS A 307 -15.91 7.70 -19.50
CA CYS A 307 -14.73 7.03 -18.95
C CYS A 307 -15.17 6.00 -17.90
N LEU A 308 -14.87 4.71 -18.14
CA LEU A 308 -15.18 3.63 -17.19
C LEU A 308 -14.13 3.52 -16.07
N PHE A 309 -12.85 3.78 -16.38
CA PHE A 309 -11.76 3.84 -15.42
C PHE A 309 -10.76 4.95 -15.79
N SER A 310 -10.48 5.86 -14.85
CA SER A 310 -9.44 6.87 -14.99
C SER A 310 -8.06 6.27 -14.68
N MET A 311 -7.41 5.67 -15.67
CA MET A 311 -6.04 5.17 -15.53
C MET A 311 -5.00 6.27 -15.81
N PRO A 312 -3.96 6.45 -14.97
CA PRO A 312 -2.88 7.39 -15.25
C PRO A 312 -2.16 7.00 -16.54
N ARG A 313 -2.15 7.89 -17.55
CA ARG A 313 -1.44 7.64 -18.81
C ARG A 313 0.06 7.77 -18.56
N THR A 314 0.81 6.69 -18.81
CA THR A 314 2.27 6.71 -18.67
C THR A 314 2.92 6.87 -20.04
N TRP A 315 3.58 8.00 -20.29
CA TRP A 315 4.23 8.31 -21.57
C TRP A 315 5.63 7.66 -21.72
N GLN A 316 5.90 6.51 -21.07
CA GLN A 316 7.26 5.96 -20.92
C GLN A 316 7.96 5.52 -22.23
N ARG A 317 9.27 5.84 -22.30
CA ARG A 317 10.24 5.56 -23.38
C ARG A 317 10.50 4.06 -23.69
N LYS A 318 9.90 3.11 -22.95
CA LYS A 318 10.11 1.66 -23.13
C LYS A 318 9.32 1.06 -24.30
N GLN A 319 8.37 1.78 -24.89
CA GLN A 319 7.84 1.49 -26.22
C GLN A 319 8.86 1.91 -27.29
N ARG A 320 10.04 1.28 -27.26
CA ARG A 320 11.11 1.53 -28.23
C ARG A 320 10.62 1.16 -29.63
N THR A 321 10.76 2.14 -30.52
CA THR A 321 10.98 2.03 -31.97
C THR A 321 9.79 1.91 -32.94
N ARG A 322 8.52 1.87 -32.52
CA ARG A 322 7.38 2.01 -33.47
C ARG A 322 6.47 3.22 -33.25
N VAL A 323 6.48 3.85 -32.07
CA VAL A 323 5.49 4.89 -31.71
C VAL A 323 6.03 6.32 -31.84
N LEU A 324 7.36 6.49 -31.89
CA LEU A 324 8.03 7.81 -31.88
C LEU A 324 9.04 7.98 -33.02
N ALA A 325 8.94 7.19 -34.09
CA ALA A 325 9.36 7.73 -35.38
C ALA A 325 8.27 8.75 -35.72
N LEU A 326 8.46 10.02 -35.34
CA LEU A 326 7.60 11.10 -35.79
C LEU A 326 7.50 11.00 -37.32
N PRO A 327 6.33 10.69 -37.89
CA PRO A 327 6.11 11.03 -39.29
C PRO A 327 6.26 12.55 -39.41
N PRO A 328 6.58 13.11 -40.58
CA PRO A 328 6.26 14.52 -40.82
C PRO A 328 4.79 14.71 -40.41
N MET A 329 4.54 15.65 -39.48
CA MET A 329 3.26 15.99 -38.85
C MET A 329 2.06 15.41 -39.64
N SER A 330 1.57 14.24 -39.24
CA SER A 330 0.42 13.64 -39.91
C SER A 330 -0.78 14.59 -39.78
N PRO A 331 -1.63 14.73 -40.81
CA PRO A 331 -2.72 15.69 -40.78
C PRO A 331 -3.63 15.40 -39.59
N LEU A 332 -3.79 16.40 -38.72
CA LEU A 332 -4.75 16.35 -37.63
C LEU A 332 -6.18 16.52 -38.19
N PRO A 333 -7.21 15.97 -37.53
CA PRO A 333 -8.60 16.32 -37.83
C PRO A 333 -8.80 17.84 -37.76
N ALA A 334 -9.66 18.40 -38.63
CA ALA A 334 -9.85 19.85 -38.77
C ALA A 334 -9.90 20.66 -37.43
N PRO A 335 -10.70 20.26 -36.41
CA PRO A 335 -10.74 21.01 -35.14
C PRO A 335 -9.43 20.93 -34.32
N ALA A 336 -8.64 19.88 -34.47
CA ALA A 336 -7.34 19.75 -33.83
C ALA A 336 -6.25 20.53 -34.58
N GLN A 337 -6.34 20.62 -35.90
CA GLN A 337 -5.42 21.43 -36.69
C GLN A 337 -5.60 22.92 -36.41
N GLU A 338 -6.85 23.41 -36.28
CA GLU A 338 -7.17 24.80 -35.96
C GLU A 338 -6.60 25.24 -34.60
N LEU A 339 -6.64 24.39 -33.57
CA LEU A 339 -6.01 24.67 -32.27
C LEU A 339 -4.48 24.75 -32.37
N LEU A 340 -3.87 23.88 -33.17
CA LEU A 340 -2.43 23.90 -33.39
C LEU A 340 -1.99 25.12 -34.21
N ASP A 341 -2.76 25.50 -35.22
CA ASP A 341 -2.53 26.69 -36.04
C ASP A 341 -2.71 27.96 -35.20
N THR A 342 -3.70 27.99 -34.31
CA THR A 342 -3.89 29.06 -33.32
C THR A 342 -2.70 29.19 -32.38
N PHE A 343 -2.16 28.07 -31.89
CA PHE A 343 -0.95 28.09 -31.04
C PHE A 343 0.29 28.58 -31.80
N THR A 344 0.45 28.14 -33.05
CA THR A 344 1.66 28.41 -33.85
C THR A 344 1.66 29.78 -34.53
N SER A 345 0.50 30.38 -34.79
CA SER A 345 0.35 31.73 -35.38
C SER A 345 0.98 32.84 -34.53
N ALA A 346 1.11 32.61 -33.21
CA ALA A 346 1.79 33.50 -32.28
C ALA A 346 3.33 33.53 -32.40
N TYR A 347 3.92 32.71 -33.28
CA TYR A 347 5.37 32.57 -33.40
C TYR A 347 5.87 32.68 -34.85
N PRO A 348 7.05 33.29 -35.09
CA PRO A 348 7.67 33.29 -36.41
C PRO A 348 7.95 31.86 -36.92
N ARG A 349 7.74 31.61 -38.22
CA ARG A 349 8.01 30.29 -38.84
C ARG A 349 9.44 29.79 -38.62
N SER A 350 10.42 30.71 -38.56
CA SER A 350 11.82 30.39 -38.27
C SER A 350 12.03 29.80 -36.87
N TRP A 351 11.20 30.16 -35.88
CA TRP A 351 11.30 29.66 -34.51
C TRP A 351 10.73 28.25 -34.37
N LEU A 352 9.76 27.88 -35.21
CA LEU A 352 9.14 26.55 -35.25
C LEU A 352 9.98 25.54 -36.05
N ALA A 353 10.84 26.02 -36.95
CA ALA A 353 11.74 25.18 -37.76
C ALA A 353 12.91 24.59 -36.95
N ASP A 354 13.41 25.31 -35.94
CA ASP A 354 14.51 24.82 -35.09
C ASP A 354 13.98 24.08 -33.85
N LYS A 355 14.25 22.76 -33.79
CA LYS A 355 13.86 21.87 -32.69
C LYS A 355 14.45 22.25 -31.33
N ARG A 356 15.48 23.11 -31.28
CA ARG A 356 16.09 23.58 -30.03
C ARG A 356 15.32 24.75 -29.41
N ASN A 357 14.45 25.40 -30.17
CA ASN A 357 13.67 26.53 -29.68
C ASN A 357 12.47 26.05 -28.85
N VAL A 358 12.21 26.80 -27.77
CA VAL A 358 11.12 26.53 -26.83
C VAL A 358 9.73 26.43 -27.51
N PRO A 359 9.37 27.28 -28.49
CA PRO A 359 8.08 27.17 -29.20
C PRO A 359 7.97 25.92 -30.07
N ALA A 360 9.07 25.47 -30.70
CA ALA A 360 9.08 24.24 -31.49
C ALA A 360 8.84 23.01 -30.60
N GLY A 361 9.52 22.96 -29.44
CA GLY A 361 9.27 21.91 -28.44
C GLY A 361 7.84 21.91 -27.92
N ALA A 362 7.25 23.09 -27.70
CA ALA A 362 5.87 23.23 -27.27
C ALA A 362 4.86 22.78 -28.34
N ALA A 363 5.10 23.12 -29.61
CA ALA A 363 4.25 22.71 -30.73
C ALA A 363 4.24 21.19 -30.91
N VAL A 364 5.38 20.51 -30.71
CA VAL A 364 5.47 19.04 -30.76
C VAL A 364 4.67 18.38 -29.63
N VAL A 365 4.76 18.92 -28.41
CA VAL A 365 3.97 18.44 -27.27
C VAL A 365 2.48 18.62 -27.56
N LEU A 366 2.06 19.80 -28.00
CA LEU A 366 0.66 20.10 -28.30
C LEU A 366 0.10 19.23 -29.43
N HIS A 367 0.81 19.13 -30.56
CA HIS A 367 0.40 18.25 -31.66
C HIS A 367 0.24 16.80 -31.21
N THR A 368 1.18 16.30 -30.39
CA THR A 368 1.12 14.92 -29.90
C THR A 368 -0.06 14.69 -28.95
N LEU A 369 -0.43 15.68 -28.14
CA LEU A 369 -1.63 15.61 -27.30
C LEU A 369 -2.90 15.60 -28.15
N LEU A 370 -3.02 16.53 -29.10
CA LEU A 370 -4.19 16.65 -29.98
C LEU A 370 -4.38 15.42 -30.87
N ALA A 371 -3.30 14.85 -31.40
CA ALA A 371 -3.33 13.63 -32.20
C ALA A 371 -3.80 12.39 -31.40
N ARG A 372 -3.66 12.38 -30.07
CA ARG A 372 -3.89 11.20 -29.22
C ARG A 372 -5.15 11.30 -28.37
N LEU A 373 -5.51 12.50 -27.96
CA LEU A 373 -6.63 12.77 -27.05
C LEU A 373 -7.80 13.45 -27.75
N GLY A 374 -7.56 14.01 -28.94
CA GLY A 374 -8.55 14.79 -29.68
C GLY A 374 -8.66 16.24 -29.18
N PRO A 375 -9.43 17.09 -29.89
CA PRO A 375 -9.50 18.53 -29.62
C PRO A 375 -10.55 18.93 -28.59
N HIS A 376 -11.41 18.01 -28.14
CA HIS A 376 -12.58 18.33 -27.31
C HIS A 376 -12.51 17.75 -25.89
N VAL A 377 -11.44 17.03 -25.55
CA VAL A 377 -11.28 16.40 -24.25
C VAL A 377 -10.35 17.26 -23.40
N PRO A 378 -10.74 17.65 -22.16
CA PRO A 378 -9.83 18.27 -21.21
C PRO A 378 -8.60 17.40 -20.99
N ILE A 379 -7.42 18.00 -21.13
CA ILE A 379 -6.13 17.32 -21.04
C ILE A 379 -5.58 17.50 -19.62
N PRO A 380 -5.28 16.41 -18.89
CA PRO A 380 -4.68 16.51 -17.55
C PRO A 380 -3.30 17.17 -17.57
N GLU A 381 -3.03 18.08 -16.63
CA GLU A 381 -1.75 18.77 -16.54
C GLU A 381 -0.56 17.79 -16.41
N ARG A 382 -0.74 16.67 -15.70
CA ARG A 382 0.25 15.58 -15.61
C ARG A 382 0.62 14.97 -16.96
N ASP A 383 -0.31 14.88 -17.90
CA ASP A 383 -0.05 14.27 -19.21
C ASP A 383 0.82 15.22 -20.04
N VAL A 384 0.58 16.53 -19.93
CA VAL A 384 1.43 17.57 -20.53
C VAL A 384 2.85 17.49 -19.96
N ARG A 385 2.99 17.42 -18.63
CA ARG A 385 4.29 17.36 -17.95
C ARG A 385 5.04 16.05 -18.25
N SER A 386 4.34 14.92 -18.20
CA SER A 386 4.90 13.59 -18.49
C SER A 386 5.35 13.50 -19.95
N LEU A 387 4.53 13.98 -20.89
CA LEU A 387 4.90 13.99 -22.31
C LEU A 387 6.08 14.93 -22.56
N ALA A 388 6.06 16.15 -22.02
CA ALA A 388 7.16 17.10 -22.17
C ALA A 388 8.50 16.56 -21.63
N GLY A 389 8.46 15.81 -20.52
CA GLY A 389 9.63 15.10 -20.00
C GLY A 389 10.16 14.01 -20.94
N THR A 390 9.30 13.39 -21.76
CA THR A 390 9.69 12.32 -22.69
C THR A 390 10.30 12.85 -23.98
N VAL A 391 9.84 14.02 -24.46
CA VAL A 391 10.36 14.69 -25.66
C VAL A 391 11.47 15.71 -25.34
N ALA A 392 11.86 15.84 -24.05
CA ALA A 392 12.87 16.79 -23.57
C ALA A 392 12.59 18.26 -23.98
N ALA A 393 11.31 18.65 -24.05
CA ALA A 393 10.90 20.01 -24.47
C ALA A 393 11.28 21.10 -23.45
N GLY A 394 11.63 20.71 -22.21
CA GLY A 394 12.03 21.64 -21.14
C GLY A 394 10.85 22.33 -20.45
N THR A 395 11.14 22.95 -19.30
CA THR A 395 10.13 23.54 -18.40
C THR A 395 9.40 24.72 -19.02
N ALA A 396 10.10 25.52 -19.83
CA ALA A 396 9.54 26.69 -20.51
C ALA A 396 8.52 26.31 -21.60
N ALA A 397 8.78 25.24 -22.37
CA ALA A 397 7.84 24.75 -23.38
C ALA A 397 6.60 24.15 -22.73
N THR A 398 6.81 23.38 -21.65
CA THR A 398 5.73 22.79 -20.85
C THR A 398 4.77 23.86 -20.34
N ARG A 399 5.31 24.96 -19.78
CA ARG A 399 4.50 26.06 -19.26
C ARG A 399 3.67 26.75 -20.35
N ARG A 400 4.22 26.92 -21.56
CA ARG A 400 3.49 27.50 -22.70
C ARG A 400 2.32 26.62 -23.14
N VAL A 401 2.49 25.30 -23.19
CA VAL A 401 1.41 24.37 -23.51
C VAL A 401 0.33 24.39 -22.43
N ILE A 402 0.71 24.36 -21.14
CA ILE A 402 -0.23 24.46 -20.01
C ILE A 402 -1.04 25.77 -20.09
N SER A 403 -0.38 26.91 -20.28
CA SER A 403 -1.05 28.21 -20.40
C SER A 403 -1.99 28.27 -21.60
N PHE A 404 -1.59 27.69 -22.75
CA PHE A 404 -2.43 27.64 -23.95
C PHE A 404 -3.67 26.76 -23.73
N LEU A 405 -3.51 25.56 -23.20
CA LEU A 405 -4.62 24.65 -22.91
C LEU A 405 -5.58 25.24 -21.87
N HIS A 406 -5.06 25.92 -20.85
CA HIS A 406 -5.86 26.62 -19.86
C HIS A 406 -6.69 27.75 -20.49
N ALA A 407 -6.10 28.55 -21.38
CA ALA A 407 -6.79 29.64 -22.07
C ALA A 407 -7.93 29.16 -22.99
N HIS A 408 -7.83 27.92 -23.50
CA HIS A 408 -8.84 27.32 -24.37
C HIS A 408 -9.80 26.36 -23.63
N ALA A 409 -9.80 26.38 -22.28
CA ALA A 409 -10.61 25.48 -21.45
C ALA A 409 -10.39 23.97 -21.72
N LEU A 410 -9.21 23.62 -22.22
CA LEU A 410 -8.78 22.25 -22.55
C LEU A 410 -7.75 21.70 -21.55
N LEU A 411 -7.53 22.38 -20.42
CA LEU A 411 -6.67 21.90 -19.34
C LEU A 411 -7.52 21.42 -18.16
N GLU A 412 -7.37 20.16 -17.79
CA GLU A 412 -7.82 19.65 -16.50
C GLU A 412 -6.67 19.85 -15.50
N ALA A 413 -6.86 20.80 -14.58
CA ALA A 413 -5.95 20.99 -13.47
C ALA A 413 -5.93 19.69 -12.63
N ASP A 414 -4.74 19.23 -12.26
CA ASP A 414 -4.53 17.92 -11.65
C ASP A 414 -5.20 17.87 -10.25
N GLU A 415 -6.47 17.44 -10.18
CA GLU A 415 -7.19 17.16 -8.91
C GLU A 415 -7.22 15.67 -8.53
N LEU A 416 -6.43 14.81 -9.20
CA LEU A 416 -6.46 13.36 -8.93
C LEU A 416 -5.75 12.97 -7.62
N SER A 417 -6.58 12.63 -6.62
CA SER A 417 -6.36 11.61 -5.56
C SER A 417 -4.89 11.35 -5.22
N GLU A 418 -4.24 12.36 -4.67
CA GLU A 418 -2.87 12.23 -4.19
C GLU A 418 -2.86 11.18 -3.08
N THR A 419 -2.19 10.05 -3.31
CA THR A 419 -2.12 9.04 -2.25
C THR A 419 -1.36 9.64 -1.06
N PRO A 420 -1.76 9.34 0.18
CA PRO A 420 -1.09 9.87 1.37
C PRO A 420 0.45 9.68 1.33
N ALA A 421 0.90 8.54 0.81
CA ALA A 421 2.32 8.23 0.64
C ALA A 421 3.05 9.13 -0.39
N GLN A 422 2.39 9.46 -1.51
CA GLN A 422 2.95 10.38 -2.51
C GLN A 422 3.06 11.81 -1.95
N LEU A 423 2.02 12.28 -1.25
CA LEU A 423 2.04 13.58 -0.57
C LEU A 423 3.21 13.71 0.41
N LEU A 424 3.44 12.66 1.19
CA LEU A 424 4.56 12.63 2.13
C LEU A 424 5.90 12.67 1.39
N THR A 425 6.05 11.87 0.33
CA THR A 425 7.29 11.80 -0.46
C THR A 425 7.61 13.14 -1.12
N ASP A 426 6.61 13.83 -1.67
CA ASP A 426 6.77 15.16 -2.28
C ASP A 426 7.23 16.19 -1.26
N VAL A 427 6.63 16.17 -0.07
CA VAL A 427 6.99 17.08 1.03
C VAL A 427 8.39 16.76 1.57
N GLN A 428 8.78 15.49 1.66
CA GLN A 428 10.12 15.06 2.06
C GLN A 428 11.18 15.51 1.05
N HIS A 429 10.92 15.42 -0.26
CA HIS A 429 11.86 15.87 -1.30
C HIS A 429 12.16 17.38 -1.27
N GLN A 430 11.27 18.20 -0.71
CA GLN A 430 11.48 19.64 -0.54
C GLN A 430 12.44 19.95 0.61
N VAL A 431 12.64 19.03 1.55
CA VAL A 431 13.49 19.20 2.73
C VAL A 431 14.84 18.53 2.47
N LEU A 432 15.89 19.32 2.23
CA LEU A 432 17.27 18.81 2.08
C LEU A 432 17.73 18.06 3.35
N PRO A 433 18.58 17.01 3.22
CA PRO A 433 18.98 16.21 4.37
C PRO A 433 19.93 17.01 5.29
N HIS A 434 19.52 17.07 6.55
CA HIS A 434 20.36 17.16 7.74
C HIS A 434 21.35 18.33 7.83
N ILE A 435 20.87 19.45 8.37
CA ILE A 435 21.72 20.41 9.09
C ILE A 435 21.33 20.32 10.57
N ALA A 436 22.36 20.18 11.41
CA ALA A 436 22.31 19.91 12.84
C ALA A 436 21.31 20.77 13.63
N ASP A 437 20.88 20.23 14.79
CA ASP A 437 19.96 20.79 15.79
C ASP A 437 20.49 22.07 16.48
N LEU A 438 20.78 23.11 15.68
CA LEU A 438 21.16 24.45 16.16
C LEU A 438 20.05 25.11 17.00
N GLY A 439 18.82 24.59 16.91
CA GLY A 439 17.67 25.06 17.66
C GLY A 439 17.74 24.71 19.14
N GLN A 440 18.19 23.50 19.50
CA GLN A 440 18.26 23.09 20.90
C GLN A 440 19.34 23.86 21.66
N GLU A 441 20.53 24.03 21.08
CA GLU A 441 21.61 24.81 21.68
C GLU A 441 21.24 26.30 21.85
N ARG A 442 20.53 26.89 20.89
CA ARG A 442 20.07 28.28 21.01
C ARG A 442 19.02 28.45 22.12
N ARG A 443 18.09 27.49 22.25
CA ARG A 443 17.06 27.50 23.32
C ARG A 443 17.69 27.29 24.69
N ASP A 444 18.65 26.36 24.79
CA ASP A 444 19.34 26.08 26.04
C ASP A 444 20.16 27.31 26.50
N ARG A 445 20.84 28.02 25.57
CA ARG A 445 21.52 29.30 25.88
C ARG A 445 20.56 30.37 26.42
N TYR A 446 19.38 30.53 25.81
CA TYR A 446 18.40 31.51 26.29
C TYR A 446 17.84 31.15 27.67
N ASP A 447 17.48 29.88 27.89
CA ASP A 447 16.96 29.42 29.18
C ASP A 447 18.03 29.47 30.28
N GLU A 448 19.30 29.22 29.94
CA GLU A 448 20.47 29.41 30.83
C GLU A 448 20.63 30.88 31.21
N GLN A 449 20.69 31.79 30.23
CA GLN A 449 20.85 33.21 30.49
C GLN A 449 19.69 33.76 31.34
N ALA A 450 18.44 33.45 30.99
CA ALA A 450 17.27 33.86 31.76
C ALA A 450 17.24 33.28 33.18
N LEU A 451 17.77 32.07 33.39
CA LEU A 451 17.90 31.46 34.71
C LEU A 451 18.92 32.21 35.57
N HIS A 452 20.11 32.47 35.04
CA HIS A 452 21.18 33.16 35.76
C HIS A 452 20.80 34.61 36.08
N THR A 453 20.21 35.35 35.13
CA THR A 453 19.70 36.70 35.36
C THR A 453 18.67 36.70 36.49
N ARG A 454 17.76 35.73 36.52
CA ARG A 454 16.73 35.67 37.55
C ARG A 454 17.29 35.35 38.94
N ILE A 455 18.26 34.45 39.04
CA ILE A 455 18.93 34.12 40.31
C ILE A 455 19.69 35.32 40.86
N ALA A 456 20.31 36.12 39.99
CA ALA A 456 21.06 37.32 40.37
C ALA A 456 20.20 38.45 40.97
N GLU A 457 18.87 38.41 40.83
CA GLU A 457 17.96 39.36 41.48
C GLU A 457 17.84 39.14 43.00
N LEU A 458 18.26 37.98 43.52
CA LEU A 458 18.18 37.64 44.94
C LEU A 458 19.44 38.07 45.70
N PRO A 459 19.34 38.29 47.03
CA PRO A 459 20.51 38.57 47.86
C PRO A 459 21.60 37.48 47.73
N ALA A 460 22.86 37.90 47.85
CA ALA A 460 24.04 37.04 47.65
C ALA A 460 23.96 35.65 48.30
N PRO A 461 23.61 35.49 49.60
CA PRO A 461 23.59 34.16 50.21
C PRO A 461 22.56 33.21 49.56
N MET A 462 21.40 33.73 49.16
CA MET A 462 20.36 32.96 48.47
C MET A 462 20.77 32.63 47.03
N SER A 463 21.35 33.61 46.32
CA SER A 463 21.83 33.47 44.95
C SER A 463 22.93 32.41 44.83
N ASP A 464 23.90 32.39 45.76
CA ASP A 464 24.99 31.41 45.78
C ASP A 464 24.50 29.98 46.03
N GLN A 465 23.53 29.83 46.93
CA GLN A 465 22.93 28.54 47.26
C GLN A 465 22.11 27.99 46.07
N LEU A 466 21.37 28.85 45.37
CA LEU A 466 20.63 28.47 44.17
C LEU A 466 21.57 28.17 42.99
N SER A 467 22.65 28.93 42.82
CA SER A 467 23.68 28.66 41.81
C SER A 467 24.34 27.30 42.06
N THR A 468 24.56 26.94 43.33
CA THR A 468 25.03 25.61 43.71
C THR A 468 24.03 24.52 43.34
N TRP A 469 22.74 24.73 43.56
CA TRP A 469 21.69 23.80 43.13
C TRP A 469 21.64 23.62 41.60
N VAL A 470 21.78 24.70 40.82
CA VAL A 470 21.85 24.64 39.35
C VAL A 470 23.06 23.79 38.92
N ARG A 471 24.23 24.03 39.50
CA ARG A 471 25.47 23.27 39.23
C ARG A 471 25.27 21.77 39.49
N VAL A 472 24.65 21.40 40.61
CA VAL A 472 24.36 20.00 40.94
C VAL A 472 23.38 19.37 39.93
N LEU A 473 22.31 20.07 39.55
CA LEU A 473 21.36 19.56 38.55
C LEU A 473 21.97 19.40 37.15
N ARG A 474 23.03 20.15 36.83
CA ARG A 474 23.83 19.98 35.62
C ARG A 474 24.85 18.86 35.70
N GLY A 475 24.86 18.09 36.79
CA GLY A 475 25.78 16.96 36.99
C GLY A 475 27.20 17.38 37.37
N GLN A 476 27.41 18.67 37.67
CA GLN A 476 28.71 19.26 38.05
C GLN A 476 28.90 19.33 39.58
N GLY A 477 28.09 18.58 40.34
CA GLY A 477 28.23 18.44 41.79
C GLY A 477 29.14 17.28 42.18
N ARG A 478 29.26 17.04 43.50
CA ARG A 478 30.08 15.96 44.08
C ARG A 478 29.73 14.56 43.56
N TYR A 479 28.44 14.29 43.27
CA TYR A 479 27.99 13.05 42.64
C TYR A 479 27.61 13.31 41.18
N ARG A 480 28.11 12.46 40.29
CA ARG A 480 27.80 12.52 38.85
C ARG A 480 26.38 12.01 38.58
N HIS A 481 25.60 12.82 37.89
CA HIS A 481 24.27 12.49 37.39
C HIS A 481 24.08 13.04 35.98
N ALA A 482 23.16 12.48 35.20
CA ALA A 482 22.85 12.99 33.86
C ALA A 482 22.37 14.46 33.94
N PRO A 483 22.90 15.37 33.10
CA PRO A 483 22.61 16.79 33.21
C PRO A 483 21.14 17.09 32.89
N ALA A 484 20.44 17.76 33.81
CA ALA A 484 19.09 18.23 33.57
C ALA A 484 19.09 19.45 32.63
N GLY A 485 18.23 19.48 31.60
CA GLY A 485 18.12 20.63 30.70
C GLY A 485 17.70 21.93 31.42
N PHE A 486 18.21 23.07 30.98
CA PHE A 486 17.98 24.39 31.62
C PHE A 486 16.50 24.76 31.73
N ARG A 487 15.70 24.40 30.74
CA ARG A 487 14.24 24.57 30.77
C ARG A 487 13.57 23.93 31.99
N ARG A 488 14.04 22.75 32.42
CA ARG A 488 13.52 22.05 33.61
C ARG A 488 13.88 22.81 34.87
N ILE A 489 15.14 23.25 34.98
CA ILE A 489 15.66 24.00 36.12
C ILE A 489 14.92 25.33 36.26
N ARG A 490 14.77 26.08 35.17
CA ARG A 490 13.99 27.32 35.12
C ARG A 490 12.53 27.13 35.51
N ARG A 491 11.89 26.02 35.10
CA ARG A 491 10.52 25.67 35.55
C ARG A 491 10.47 25.43 37.06
N TYR A 492 11.44 24.71 37.62
CA TYR A 492 11.53 24.49 39.06
C TYR A 492 11.71 25.80 39.81
N LEU A 493 12.64 26.66 39.35
CA LEU A 493 12.82 27.98 39.92
C LEU A 493 11.52 28.78 39.88
N ARG A 494 10.79 28.79 38.76
CA ARG A 494 9.49 29.50 38.65
C ARG A 494 8.44 29.01 39.65
N ILE A 495 8.42 27.71 39.97
CA ILE A 495 7.48 27.15 40.96
C ILE A 495 7.86 27.59 42.37
N ALA A 496 9.15 27.55 42.71
CA ALA A 496 9.64 27.93 44.04
C ALA A 496 9.79 29.45 44.21
N TRP A 497 9.79 30.23 43.12
CA TRP A 497 10.10 31.66 43.14
C TRP A 497 9.31 32.46 44.17
N PRO A 498 7.96 32.36 44.26
CA PRO A 498 7.20 33.14 45.25
C PRO A 498 7.61 32.82 46.70
N THR A 499 7.83 31.54 47.00
CA THR A 499 8.29 31.07 48.30
C THR A 499 9.69 31.56 48.62
N LEU A 500 10.62 31.48 47.66
CA LEU A 500 11.99 31.96 47.80
C LEU A 500 12.01 33.47 48.07
N THR A 501 11.23 34.26 47.31
CA THR A 501 11.13 35.71 47.52
C THR A 501 10.49 36.07 48.86
N SER A 502 9.51 35.28 49.32
CA SER A 502 8.89 35.49 50.63
C SER A 502 9.87 35.20 51.77
N TRP A 503 10.69 34.14 51.66
CA TRP A 503 11.71 33.83 52.65
C TRP A 503 12.84 34.87 52.66
N THR A 504 13.29 35.34 51.49
CA THR A 504 14.29 36.43 51.44
C THR A 504 13.74 37.73 52.03
N ALA A 505 12.46 38.05 51.81
CA ALA A 505 11.83 39.23 52.40
C ALA A 505 11.72 39.12 53.94
N ALA A 506 11.62 37.90 54.47
CA ALA A 506 11.69 37.61 55.90
C ALA A 506 13.13 37.51 56.44
N GLY A 507 14.15 37.81 55.63
CA GLY A 507 15.56 37.74 56.01
C GLY A 507 16.12 36.33 56.16
N LEU A 508 15.46 35.32 55.58
CA LEU A 508 15.86 33.91 55.67
C LEU A 508 16.65 33.45 54.44
N ASP A 509 17.74 32.74 54.71
CA ASP A 509 18.51 31.97 53.72
C ASP A 509 18.12 30.48 53.71
N LEU A 510 18.41 29.72 52.64
CA LEU A 510 18.06 28.28 52.58
C LEU A 510 18.74 27.47 53.69
N ARG A 511 19.85 27.95 54.26
CA ARG A 511 20.49 27.30 55.42
C ARG A 511 19.70 27.45 56.72
N GLN A 512 18.88 28.50 56.84
CA GLN A 512 18.06 28.83 58.01
C GLN A 512 16.64 28.28 57.90
N VAL A 513 16.25 27.71 56.76
CA VAL A 513 14.92 27.13 56.54
C VAL A 513 14.80 25.79 57.27
N THR A 514 13.82 25.70 58.18
CA THR A 514 13.50 24.50 58.96
C THR A 514 12.33 23.72 58.35
N ALA A 515 12.04 22.52 58.88
CA ALA A 515 10.88 21.74 58.47
C ALA A 515 9.54 22.46 58.76
N ASP A 516 9.47 23.27 59.81
CA ASP A 516 8.28 24.03 60.20
C ASP A 516 8.00 25.17 59.22
N HIS A 517 9.04 25.86 58.75
CA HIS A 517 8.91 26.88 57.70
C HIS A 517 8.36 26.28 56.40
N ILE A 518 8.81 25.08 56.04
CA ILE A 518 8.32 24.35 54.85
C ILE A 518 6.88 23.90 55.05
N THR A 519 6.54 23.36 56.22
CA THR A 519 5.19 22.87 56.50
C THR A 519 4.17 24.02 56.51
N SER A 520 4.54 25.15 57.13
CA SER A 520 3.74 26.38 57.14
C SER A 520 3.51 26.94 55.73
N GLU A 521 4.54 26.92 54.88
CA GLU A 521 4.40 27.33 53.48
C GLU A 521 3.52 26.35 52.70
N LEU A 522 3.74 25.04 52.83
CA LEU A 522 2.95 24.03 52.13
C LEU A 522 1.47 24.08 52.52
N ALA A 523 1.14 24.44 53.76
CA ALA A 523 -0.25 24.62 54.21
C ALA A 523 -0.98 25.75 53.47
N ARG A 524 -0.27 26.74 52.91
CA ARG A 524 -0.84 27.83 52.10
C ARG A 524 -1.26 27.37 50.70
N HIS A 525 -0.77 26.22 50.24
CA HIS A 525 -0.98 25.71 48.89
C HIS A 525 -1.87 24.46 48.92
N GLN A 526 -2.78 24.32 47.95
CA GLN A 526 -3.67 23.16 47.89
C GLN A 526 -3.19 22.10 46.87
N GLY A 527 -3.32 20.83 47.24
CA GLY A 527 -3.24 19.68 46.34
C GLY A 527 -1.98 19.57 45.48
N ASN A 528 -2.13 19.70 44.15
CA ASN A 528 -1.03 19.54 43.19
C ASN A 528 0.04 20.64 43.32
N VAL A 529 -0.33 21.86 43.74
CA VAL A 529 0.59 22.99 43.86
C VAL A 529 1.56 22.75 45.01
N ALA A 530 1.05 22.37 46.19
CA ALA A 530 1.86 21.98 47.34
C ALA A 530 2.80 20.81 47.01
N ARG A 531 2.32 19.78 46.30
CA ARG A 531 3.18 18.65 45.87
C ARG A 531 4.26 19.07 44.87
N GLY A 532 3.92 19.92 43.91
CA GLY A 532 4.88 20.48 42.97
C GLY A 532 5.97 21.27 43.70
N LEU A 533 5.58 22.14 44.63
CA LEU A 533 6.48 22.92 45.47
C LEU A 533 7.37 22.01 46.33
N LEU A 534 6.81 21.05 47.07
CA LEU A 534 7.58 20.09 47.87
C LEU A 534 8.57 19.29 47.02
N SER A 535 8.20 18.89 45.80
CA SER A 535 9.12 18.21 44.87
C SER A 535 10.29 19.11 44.46
N VAL A 536 10.06 20.41 44.26
CA VAL A 536 11.11 21.37 43.94
C VAL A 536 12.00 21.63 45.15
N LEU A 537 11.42 21.87 46.33
CA LEU A 537 12.16 22.06 47.57
C LEU A 537 13.04 20.86 47.89
N ARG A 538 12.53 19.63 47.73
CA ARG A 538 13.35 18.40 47.87
C ARG A 538 14.53 18.38 46.91
N SER A 539 14.35 18.84 45.67
CA SER A 539 15.44 18.95 44.69
C SER A 539 16.52 19.93 45.17
N ILE A 540 16.10 21.11 45.66
CA ILE A 540 17.00 22.15 46.17
C ILE A 540 17.76 21.65 47.40
N PHE A 541 17.07 21.24 48.45
CA PHE A 541 17.69 20.80 49.70
C PHE A 541 18.53 19.52 49.55
N ARG A 542 18.16 18.61 48.64
CA ARG A 542 19.01 17.46 48.32
C ARG A 542 20.34 17.89 47.68
N ALA A 543 20.31 18.87 46.79
CA ALA A 543 21.53 19.41 46.18
C ALA A 543 22.41 20.15 47.19
N LEU A 544 21.82 20.96 48.07
CA LEU A 544 22.55 21.67 49.12
C LEU A 544 23.19 20.69 50.12
N LYS A 545 22.47 19.61 50.50
CA LYS A 545 23.02 18.55 51.34
C LYS A 545 24.16 17.80 50.65
N GLN A 546 24.00 17.49 49.37
CA GLN A 546 25.04 16.85 48.56
C GLN A 546 26.34 17.66 48.55
N GLU A 547 26.26 18.98 48.41
CA GLU A 547 27.44 19.86 48.41
C GLU A 547 27.96 20.19 49.82
N ARG A 548 27.32 19.66 50.87
CA ARG A 548 27.60 19.90 52.30
C ARG A 548 27.41 21.36 52.73
N LEU A 549 26.49 22.09 52.08
CA LEU A 549 26.08 23.43 52.51
C LEU A 549 25.06 23.40 53.66
N ILE A 550 24.38 22.27 53.84
CA ILE A 550 23.49 21.98 54.96
C ILE A 550 23.77 20.59 55.51
N PHE A 551 23.59 20.41 56.82
CA PHE A 551 23.82 19.13 57.50
C PHE A 551 22.57 18.23 57.43
N LEU A 552 21.41 18.78 57.76
CA LEU A 552 20.11 18.09 57.75
C LEU A 552 19.26 18.55 56.56
N ASN A 553 18.52 17.62 55.95
CA ASN A 553 17.57 17.97 54.89
C ASN A 553 16.19 18.23 55.53
N PRO A 554 15.69 19.48 55.55
CA PRO A 554 14.41 19.83 56.19
C PRO A 554 13.19 19.24 55.48
N THR A 555 13.36 18.71 54.26
CA THR A 555 12.30 18.01 53.53
C THR A 555 12.26 16.51 53.76
N ALA A 556 13.20 15.97 54.54
CA ALA A 556 13.23 14.54 54.88
C ALA A 556 12.02 14.21 55.78
N GLY A 557 11.26 13.17 55.42
CA GLY A 557 10.09 12.72 56.18
C GLY A 557 8.76 13.43 55.85
N LEU A 558 8.77 14.63 55.26
CA LEU A 558 7.53 15.31 54.88
C LEU A 558 6.78 14.51 53.80
N GLN A 559 5.56 14.07 54.06
CA GLN A 559 4.70 13.42 53.05
C GLN A 559 3.42 14.21 52.85
N LEU A 560 3.06 14.45 51.59
CA LEU A 560 1.75 14.99 51.24
C LEU A 560 0.88 13.85 50.70
N PRO A 561 -0.36 13.68 51.19
CA PRO A 561 -1.25 12.63 50.73
C PRO A 561 -1.47 12.76 49.21
N ALA A 562 -1.17 11.68 48.49
CA ALA A 562 -1.40 11.60 47.06
C ALA A 562 -2.82 11.05 46.82
N GLY A 563 -3.76 11.93 46.47
CA GLY A 563 -5.06 11.49 45.99
C GLY A 563 -4.90 10.56 44.78
N VAL A 564 -5.37 9.32 44.88
CA VAL A 564 -5.41 8.39 43.76
C VAL A 564 -6.52 8.84 42.81
N HIS A 565 -6.18 9.71 41.86
CA HIS A 565 -7.11 10.06 40.80
C HIS A 565 -7.25 8.86 39.86
N LEU A 566 -8.38 8.16 39.97
CA LEU A 566 -8.79 7.16 38.99
C LEU A 566 -9.15 7.86 37.68
N PRO A 567 -8.75 7.31 36.52
CA PRO A 567 -9.19 7.81 35.23
C PRO A 567 -10.72 7.78 35.16
N ARG A 568 -11.33 8.86 34.65
CA ARG A 568 -12.77 8.92 34.38
C ARG A 568 -12.98 9.02 32.88
N PRO A 569 -14.00 8.33 32.33
CA PRO A 569 -14.35 8.47 30.93
C PRO A 569 -14.85 9.89 30.65
N LEU A 570 -14.62 10.36 29.43
CA LEU A 570 -15.31 11.51 28.88
C LEU A 570 -16.73 11.10 28.50
N SER A 571 -17.65 12.07 28.54
CA SER A 571 -19.03 11.84 28.12
C SER A 571 -19.11 11.82 26.59
N SER A 572 -19.87 10.87 26.03
CA SER A 572 -19.89 10.60 24.59
C SER A 572 -20.37 11.80 23.75
N ASP A 573 -21.24 12.64 24.31
CA ASP A 573 -21.70 13.92 23.74
C ASP A 573 -20.55 14.90 23.49
N ARG A 574 -19.52 14.90 24.35
CA ARG A 574 -18.34 15.77 24.18
C ARG A 574 -17.39 15.28 23.10
N LEU A 575 -17.36 13.97 22.83
CA LEU A 575 -16.52 13.36 21.79
C LEU A 575 -17.21 13.33 20.43
N ALA A 576 -18.54 13.19 20.40
CA ALA A 576 -19.33 13.20 19.18
C ALA A 576 -19.06 14.47 18.37
N GLY A 577 -18.69 14.31 17.09
CA GLY A 577 -18.38 15.41 16.18
C GLY A 577 -17.15 16.25 16.59
N ALA A 578 -16.31 15.79 17.53
CA ALA A 578 -15.18 16.57 18.01
C ALA A 578 -14.17 16.88 16.89
N LEU A 579 -13.94 15.95 15.95
CA LEU A 579 -13.08 16.19 14.80
C LEU A 579 -13.69 17.19 13.80
N ASP A 580 -15.02 17.19 13.64
CA ASP A 580 -15.72 18.09 12.71
C ASP A 580 -15.68 19.55 13.17
N ARG A 581 -15.77 19.77 14.49
CA ARG A 581 -15.67 21.11 15.11
C ARG A 581 -14.28 21.75 15.01
N LEU A 582 -13.24 20.97 14.70
CA LEU A 582 -11.88 21.50 14.61
C LEU A 582 -11.66 22.29 13.33
N GLY A 583 -11.16 23.50 13.50
CA GLY A 583 -10.75 24.40 12.44
C GLY A 583 -9.41 23.98 11.83
N GLY A 584 -9.49 23.36 10.66
CA GLY A 584 -8.37 23.13 9.75
C GLY A 584 -7.64 21.77 9.92
N PRO A 585 -6.92 21.32 8.88
CA PRO A 585 -6.31 19.98 8.84
C PRO A 585 -5.29 19.70 9.95
N ALA A 586 -4.50 20.70 10.35
CA ALA A 586 -3.50 20.55 11.40
C ALA A 586 -4.13 20.18 12.76
N ALA A 587 -5.20 20.89 13.13
CA ALA A 587 -5.90 20.68 14.39
C ALA A 587 -6.55 19.28 14.43
N ARG A 588 -7.17 18.87 13.30
CA ARG A 588 -7.77 17.54 13.14
C ARG A 588 -6.74 16.42 13.27
N LEU A 589 -5.57 16.55 12.62
CA LEU A 589 -4.48 15.58 12.76
C LEU A 589 -3.97 15.51 14.20
N ILE A 590 -3.72 16.66 14.85
CA ILE A 590 -3.23 16.72 16.24
C ILE A 590 -4.19 16.00 17.18
N VAL A 591 -5.48 16.32 17.12
CA VAL A 591 -6.47 15.71 18.00
C VAL A 591 -6.70 14.25 17.63
N GLY A 592 -6.74 13.89 16.34
CA GLY A 592 -6.90 12.53 15.86
C GLY A 592 -5.79 11.58 16.38
N LEU A 593 -4.53 12.00 16.31
CA LEU A 593 -3.40 11.21 16.84
C LEU A 593 -3.48 10.97 18.36
N VAL A 594 -4.03 11.92 19.12
CA VAL A 594 -4.22 11.75 20.58
C VAL A 594 -5.47 10.93 20.88
N ALA A 595 -6.58 11.17 20.18
CA ALA A 595 -7.88 10.56 20.43
C ALA A 595 -7.95 9.11 19.96
N ILE A 596 -7.37 8.77 18.81
CA ILE A 596 -7.46 7.44 18.21
C ILE A 596 -6.30 6.56 18.70
N HIS A 597 -5.08 7.11 18.68
CA HIS A 597 -3.84 6.34 18.89
C HIS A 597 -3.19 6.55 20.26
N ALA A 598 -3.76 7.39 21.12
CA ALA A 598 -3.21 7.77 22.43
C ALA A 598 -1.73 8.19 22.37
N VAL A 599 -1.31 8.83 21.27
CA VAL A 599 0.01 9.48 21.20
C VAL A 599 0.00 10.68 22.14
N ARG A 600 1.06 10.92 22.91
CA ARG A 600 1.05 12.07 23.83
C ARG A 600 1.19 13.35 23.04
N ALA A 601 0.52 14.41 23.50
CA ALA A 601 0.51 15.69 22.80
C ALA A 601 1.92 16.30 22.59
N VAL A 602 2.86 16.04 23.52
CA VAL A 602 4.27 16.44 23.37
C VAL A 602 5.01 15.58 22.34
N GLU A 603 4.63 14.31 22.19
CA GLU A 603 5.18 13.41 21.18
C GLU A 603 4.68 13.81 19.79
N VAL A 604 3.38 14.14 19.65
CA VAL A 604 2.80 14.68 18.40
C VAL A 604 3.55 15.92 17.93
N ALA A 605 3.86 16.86 18.83
CA ALA A 605 4.62 18.05 18.47
C ALA A 605 6.03 17.74 17.94
N ARG A 606 6.64 16.63 18.38
CA ARG A 606 8.02 16.24 18.03
C ARG A 606 8.14 15.44 16.74
N LEU A 607 7.03 15.01 16.13
CA LEU A 607 7.05 14.17 14.95
C LEU A 607 7.80 14.85 13.80
N ASP A 608 8.64 14.09 13.13
CA ASP A 608 9.37 14.44 11.92
C ASP A 608 8.61 13.91 10.68
N LEU A 609 8.86 14.49 9.52
CA LEU A 609 8.40 13.96 8.24
C LEU A 609 8.94 12.56 7.94
N ALA A 610 10.04 12.14 8.56
CA ALA A 610 10.58 10.78 8.42
C ALA A 610 9.90 9.73 9.32
N ASP A 611 9.10 10.15 10.31
CA ASP A 611 8.48 9.25 11.28
C ASP A 611 7.24 8.48 10.75
N PRO A 612 6.34 9.07 9.93
CA PRO A 612 5.25 8.33 9.31
C PRO A 612 5.68 7.55 8.06
N ASP A 613 5.21 6.31 7.94
CA ASP A 613 5.18 5.55 6.69
C ASP A 613 3.71 5.31 6.32
N LEU A 614 3.17 6.20 5.48
CA LEU A 614 1.76 6.16 5.07
C LEU A 614 1.46 5.04 4.07
N ALA A 615 2.48 4.42 3.45
CA ALA A 615 2.28 3.24 2.61
C ALA A 615 2.03 2.00 3.47
N ARG A 616 2.74 1.88 4.60
CA ARG A 616 2.52 0.81 5.59
C ARG A 616 1.50 1.16 6.66
N ARG A 617 0.97 2.38 6.66
CA ARG A 617 0.09 2.95 7.68
C ARG A 617 0.70 2.82 9.08
N THR A 618 1.96 3.22 9.21
CA THR A 618 2.67 3.19 10.49
C THR A 618 3.23 4.55 10.86
N LEU A 619 3.36 4.80 12.16
CA LEU A 619 3.95 6.02 12.72
C LEU A 619 4.97 5.63 13.79
N ALA A 620 6.23 6.03 13.60
CA ALA A 620 7.30 5.79 14.55
C ALA A 620 7.33 6.90 15.62
N VAL A 621 7.01 6.57 16.87
CA VAL A 621 6.98 7.54 17.97
C VAL A 621 8.19 7.31 18.88
N ARG A 622 9.09 8.30 18.97
CA ARG A 622 10.27 8.25 19.85
C ARG A 622 9.87 8.40 21.32
N ARG A 623 10.21 7.42 22.16
CA ARG A 623 9.90 7.39 23.60
C ARG A 623 11.13 6.99 24.41
N GLY A 624 11.84 7.99 24.95
CA GLY A 624 13.13 7.74 25.59
C GLY A 624 14.14 7.24 24.57
N GLU A 625 14.80 6.13 24.87
CA GLU A 625 15.76 5.46 23.97
C GLU A 625 15.09 4.52 22.95
N GLY A 626 13.80 4.19 23.14
CA GLY A 626 13.06 3.29 22.27
C GLY A 626 12.20 4.00 21.23
N ILE A 627 11.93 3.31 20.12
CA ILE A 627 10.94 3.71 19.12
C ILE A 627 9.71 2.81 19.27
N HIS A 628 8.55 3.43 19.48
CA HIS A 628 7.26 2.73 19.52
C HIS A 628 6.57 2.85 18.18
N LEU A 629 6.19 1.72 17.57
CA LEU A 629 5.49 1.71 16.28
C LEU A 629 3.98 1.73 16.52
N VAL A 630 3.29 2.74 15.98
CA VAL A 630 1.84 2.89 16.01
C VAL A 630 1.26 2.57 14.64
N TYR A 631 0.19 1.79 14.58
CA TYR A 631 -0.53 1.48 13.34
C TYR A 631 -1.68 2.46 13.13
N LEU A 632 -1.69 3.13 11.98
CA LEU A 632 -2.70 4.12 11.60
C LEU A 632 -3.90 3.45 10.93
N ASP A 633 -5.09 3.91 11.27
CA ASP A 633 -6.34 3.55 10.58
C ASP A 633 -6.54 4.40 9.31
N GLY A 634 -7.60 4.09 8.55
CA GLY A 634 -7.94 4.85 7.33
C GLY A 634 -8.11 6.35 7.63
N LEU A 635 -8.93 6.66 8.63
CA LEU A 635 -9.20 8.04 9.04
C LEU A 635 -7.92 8.81 9.40
N SER A 636 -7.02 8.25 10.22
CA SER A 636 -5.77 8.95 10.58
C SER A 636 -4.84 9.12 9.40
N THR A 637 -4.86 8.19 8.44
CA THR A 637 -4.10 8.29 7.20
C THR A 637 -4.63 9.44 6.33
N ASP A 638 -5.96 9.61 6.26
CA ASP A 638 -6.61 10.69 5.53
C ASP A 638 -6.36 12.05 6.20
N LEU A 639 -6.44 12.13 7.53
CA LEU A 639 -6.09 13.33 8.30
C LEU A 639 -4.63 13.75 8.08
N ALA A 640 -3.71 12.79 7.98
CA ALA A 640 -2.31 13.07 7.67
C ALA A 640 -2.15 13.60 6.25
N ALA A 641 -2.87 13.01 5.27
CA ALA A 641 -2.87 13.47 3.89
C ALA A 641 -3.40 14.90 3.74
N ASP A 642 -4.53 15.22 4.38
CA ASP A 642 -5.13 16.55 4.36
C ASP A 642 -4.20 17.61 4.94
N TRP A 643 -3.51 17.29 6.04
CA TRP A 643 -2.48 18.16 6.59
C TRP A 643 -1.30 18.34 5.63
N LEU A 644 -0.77 17.27 5.04
CA LEU A 644 0.36 17.35 4.11
C LEU A 644 0.01 18.20 2.87
N ARG A 645 -1.23 18.07 2.37
CA ARG A 645 -1.74 18.90 1.25
C ARG A 645 -1.81 20.37 1.64
N GLU A 646 -2.34 20.68 2.82
CA GLU A 646 -2.40 22.05 3.35
C GLU A 646 -0.99 22.64 3.55
N ARG A 647 -0.08 21.84 4.11
CA ARG A 647 1.32 22.22 4.36
C ARG A 647 2.01 22.58 3.04
N ARG A 648 1.87 21.72 2.02
CA ARG A 648 2.45 21.94 0.68
C ARG A 648 1.84 23.17 0.01
N ARG A 649 0.52 23.38 0.12
CA ARG A 649 -0.18 24.54 -0.46
C ARG A 649 0.25 25.85 0.17
N ARG A 650 0.29 25.93 1.51
CA ARG A 650 0.63 27.17 2.24
C ARG A 650 2.13 27.47 2.22
N TRP A 651 2.97 26.43 2.25
CA TRP A 651 4.43 26.58 2.36
C TRP A 651 5.18 25.66 1.40
N PRO A 652 5.16 25.94 0.07
CA PRO A 652 5.83 25.10 -0.94
C PRO A 652 7.36 25.01 -0.80
N GLN A 653 7.96 25.96 -0.07
CA GLN A 653 9.40 26.03 0.18
C GLN A 653 9.74 25.81 1.67
N ALA A 654 8.89 25.08 2.41
CA ALA A 654 9.15 24.78 3.81
C ALA A 654 10.39 23.88 3.95
N THR A 655 11.36 24.33 4.74
CA THR A 655 12.62 23.61 4.99
C THR A 655 12.68 22.95 6.37
N ASN A 656 11.67 23.19 7.23
CA ASN A 656 11.58 22.58 8.56
C ASN A 656 11.23 21.08 8.48
N PRO A 657 12.01 20.18 9.12
CA PRO A 657 11.81 18.73 9.03
C PRO A 657 10.61 18.21 9.87
N HIS A 658 10.10 19.01 10.81
CA HIS A 658 8.96 18.61 11.62
C HIS A 658 7.70 18.40 10.77
N LEU A 659 6.93 17.36 11.11
CA LEU A 659 5.65 17.04 10.49
C LEU A 659 4.69 18.23 10.63
N LEU A 660 4.61 18.81 11.83
CA LEU A 660 3.77 19.96 12.16
C LEU A 660 4.59 21.26 12.15
N ILE A 661 4.14 22.24 11.37
CA ILE A 661 4.80 23.54 11.23
C ILE A 661 3.78 24.68 11.35
N THR A 662 4.27 25.89 11.63
CA THR A 662 3.46 27.11 11.66
C THR A 662 4.00 28.14 10.67
N SER A 663 3.26 29.23 10.46
CA SER A 663 3.71 30.39 9.68
C SER A 663 5.02 31.01 10.20
N GLN A 664 5.39 30.75 11.45
CA GLN A 664 6.62 31.26 12.07
C GLN A 664 7.79 30.28 11.96
N THR A 665 7.53 28.97 11.83
CA THR A 665 8.58 27.93 11.92
C THR A 665 8.92 27.27 10.59
N TYR A 666 8.26 27.59 9.48
CA TYR A 666 8.44 26.86 8.22
C TYR A 666 9.75 27.13 7.45
N ARG A 667 10.36 28.31 7.62
CA ARG A 667 11.44 28.81 6.73
C ARG A 667 12.85 28.32 7.05
N HIS A 668 13.06 27.57 8.13
CA HIS A 668 14.42 27.19 8.53
C HIS A 668 14.50 25.73 9.02
N PRO A 669 15.52 24.95 8.61
CA PRO A 669 15.66 23.55 9.02
C PRO A 669 15.89 23.39 10.53
N ALA A 670 16.59 24.33 11.16
CA ALA A 670 16.78 24.35 12.63
C ALA A 670 15.63 25.01 13.41
N SER A 671 14.51 25.35 12.77
CA SER A 671 13.36 25.90 13.49
C SER A 671 12.80 24.88 14.48
N PRO A 672 12.34 25.32 15.66
CA PRO A 672 11.73 24.41 16.63
C PRO A 672 10.48 23.73 16.07
N GLN A 673 10.17 22.57 16.64
CA GLN A 673 8.82 22.01 16.64
C GLN A 673 7.76 23.02 17.07
N ILE A 674 6.50 22.74 16.74
CA ILE A 674 5.36 23.52 17.21
C ILE A 674 5.36 23.64 18.74
N SER A 675 5.06 24.84 19.24
CA SER A 675 5.03 25.08 20.69
C SER A 675 3.89 24.31 21.36
N TYR A 676 4.03 24.00 22.65
CA TYR A 676 2.94 23.36 23.40
C TYR A 676 1.65 24.19 23.38
N CYS A 677 1.75 25.53 23.39
CA CYS A 677 0.59 26.42 23.31
C CYS A 677 -0.12 26.31 21.96
N ALA A 678 0.63 26.26 20.86
CA ALA A 678 0.06 26.12 19.53
C ALA A 678 -0.54 24.73 19.30
N MET A 679 0.05 23.68 19.87
CA MET A 679 -0.59 22.36 19.94
C MET A 679 -1.88 22.41 20.79
N ARG A 680 -1.82 23.03 21.98
CA ARG A 680 -2.95 23.12 22.91
C ARG A 680 -4.14 23.88 22.32
N ALA A 681 -3.88 24.88 21.48
CA ALA A 681 -4.91 25.66 20.81
C ALA A 681 -5.87 24.77 19.97
N ALA A 682 -5.42 23.63 19.46
CA ALA A 682 -6.31 22.67 18.78
C ALA A 682 -7.32 22.05 19.76
N PHE A 683 -6.90 21.73 20.98
CA PHE A 683 -7.76 21.14 22.01
C PHE A 683 -8.69 22.16 22.67
N ASP A 684 -8.25 23.42 22.76
CA ASP A 684 -9.07 24.50 23.31
C ASP A 684 -10.33 24.75 22.46
N GLN A 685 -10.29 24.50 21.13
CA GLN A 685 -11.46 24.60 20.23
C GLN A 685 -12.61 23.64 20.58
N ILE A 686 -12.28 22.48 21.16
CA ILE A 686 -13.25 21.47 21.58
C ILE A 686 -13.50 21.48 23.11
N GLY A 687 -12.86 22.41 23.82
CA GLY A 687 -13.01 22.55 25.28
C GLY A 687 -12.51 21.34 26.08
N LEU A 688 -11.56 20.58 25.54
CA LEU A 688 -10.97 19.40 26.20
C LEU A 688 -9.48 19.61 26.45
N LEU A 689 -8.92 18.93 27.46
CA LEU A 689 -7.48 18.91 27.66
C LEU A 689 -6.85 17.72 26.92
N PRO A 690 -5.62 17.85 26.37
CA PRO A 690 -4.95 16.74 25.70
C PRO A 690 -4.83 15.50 26.60
N ARG A 691 -4.61 15.71 27.90
CA ARG A 691 -4.53 14.63 28.89
C ARG A 691 -5.87 13.92 29.13
N GLN A 692 -7.00 14.63 29.01
CA GLN A 692 -8.33 14.04 29.18
C GLN A 692 -8.63 13.11 28.02
N VAL A 693 -8.44 13.58 26.78
CA VAL A 693 -8.62 12.78 25.56
C VAL A 693 -7.71 11.55 25.56
N TRP A 694 -6.43 11.73 25.89
CA TRP A 694 -5.48 10.63 26.02
C TRP A 694 -5.89 9.61 27.09
N ALA A 695 -6.34 10.07 28.26
CA ALA A 695 -6.77 9.19 29.33
C ALA A 695 -8.06 8.43 28.97
N ASP A 696 -8.98 9.08 28.28
CA ASP A 696 -10.23 8.49 27.82
C ASP A 696 -9.98 7.34 26.84
N ARG A 697 -9.14 7.55 25.81
CA ARG A 697 -8.82 6.49 24.84
C ARG A 697 -8.19 5.25 25.48
N ILE A 698 -7.28 5.44 26.45
CA ILE A 698 -6.66 4.31 27.15
C ILE A 698 -7.68 3.59 28.03
N LEU A 699 -8.58 4.34 28.68
CA LEU A 699 -9.62 3.75 29.52
C LEU A 699 -10.63 2.97 28.68
N ASP A 700 -11.00 3.48 27.50
CA ASP A 700 -11.87 2.80 26.55
C ASP A 700 -11.28 1.45 26.10
N GLU A 701 -10.01 1.41 25.70
CA GLU A 701 -9.33 0.16 25.37
C GLU A 701 -9.25 -0.78 26.59
N ALA A 702 -8.96 -0.23 27.77
CA ALA A 702 -8.89 -1.00 29.01
C ALA A 702 -10.25 -1.59 29.41
N ARG A 703 -11.38 -1.06 28.94
CA ARG A 703 -12.70 -1.70 29.14
C ARG A 703 -12.88 -2.93 28.26
N GLN A 704 -12.28 -2.93 27.07
CA GLN A 704 -12.37 -4.03 26.12
C GLN A 704 -11.40 -5.19 26.46
N THR A 705 -10.29 -4.90 27.14
CA THR A 705 -9.29 -5.91 27.53
C THR A 705 -8.97 -5.87 29.02
N ALA A 706 -8.86 -7.04 29.66
CA ALA A 706 -8.37 -7.17 31.02
C ALA A 706 -6.84 -7.37 31.11
N ASP A 707 -6.13 -7.38 29.96
CA ASP A 707 -4.69 -7.62 29.90
C ASP A 707 -3.89 -6.29 29.85
N PRO A 708 -3.08 -5.97 30.88
CA PRO A 708 -2.23 -4.79 30.86
C PRO A 708 -1.11 -4.87 29.80
N VAL A 709 -0.67 -6.06 29.38
CA VAL A 709 0.37 -6.23 28.35
C VAL A 709 -0.13 -5.74 26.99
N HIS A 710 -1.41 -5.96 26.68
CA HIS A 710 -2.05 -5.40 25.48
C HIS A 710 -1.93 -3.87 25.43
N LEU A 711 -2.25 -3.17 26.52
CA LEU A 711 -2.15 -1.71 26.56
C LEU A 711 -0.70 -1.22 26.42
N VAL A 712 0.26 -1.96 26.99
CA VAL A 712 1.69 -1.66 26.83
C VAL A 712 2.11 -1.83 25.36
N ARG A 713 1.67 -2.90 24.69
CA ARG A 713 2.01 -3.16 23.28
C ARG A 713 1.30 -2.22 22.31
N LEU A 714 0.04 -1.88 22.55
CA LEU A 714 -0.74 -1.01 21.68
C LEU A 714 -0.28 0.44 21.84
N PHE A 715 -0.28 0.94 23.08
CA PHE A 715 -0.04 2.35 23.34
C PHE A 715 1.38 2.67 23.76
N GLY A 716 2.27 1.70 24.00
CA GLY A 716 3.66 1.93 24.44
C GLY A 716 3.79 2.55 25.84
N ILE A 717 2.77 2.40 26.69
CA ILE A 717 2.74 3.01 28.03
C ILE A 717 3.52 2.18 29.05
N HIS A 718 3.93 2.81 30.15
CA HIS A 718 4.63 2.11 31.23
C HIS A 718 3.71 1.06 31.88
N PRO A 719 4.20 -0.14 32.24
CA PRO A 719 3.38 -1.22 32.81
C PRO A 719 2.55 -0.80 34.04
N SER A 720 3.11 0.02 34.93
CA SER A 720 2.36 0.52 36.10
C SER A 720 1.18 1.43 35.74
N ILE A 721 1.26 2.14 34.61
CA ILE A 721 0.14 2.93 34.10
C ILE A 721 -0.90 1.98 33.50
N ALA A 722 -0.49 0.99 32.70
CA ALA A 722 -1.41 0.00 32.12
C ALA A 722 -2.23 -0.72 33.21
N VAL A 723 -1.57 -1.24 34.26
CA VAL A 723 -2.24 -1.88 35.41
C VAL A 723 -3.24 -0.94 36.08
N LYS A 724 -2.88 0.35 36.27
CA LYS A 724 -3.78 1.34 36.85
C LYS A 724 -5.06 1.53 36.03
N TYR A 725 -4.96 1.54 34.70
CA TYR A 725 -6.13 1.71 33.82
C TYR A 725 -6.98 0.44 33.76
N VAL A 726 -6.37 -0.74 33.72
CA VAL A 726 -7.08 -2.03 33.80
C VAL A 726 -7.84 -2.15 35.11
N HIS A 727 -7.22 -1.84 36.26
CA HIS A 727 -7.90 -1.86 37.56
C HIS A 727 -9.03 -0.82 37.65
N ALA A 728 -8.92 0.31 36.95
CA ALA A 728 -9.99 1.30 36.90
C ALA A 728 -11.17 0.85 36.02
N ALA A 729 -10.91 0.05 34.99
CA ALA A 729 -11.92 -0.49 34.09
C ALA A 729 -12.59 -1.78 34.61
N HIS A 730 -11.82 -2.65 35.27
CA HIS A 730 -12.23 -3.93 35.84
C HIS A 730 -11.89 -3.98 37.34
N PRO A 731 -12.67 -3.29 38.20
CA PRO A 731 -12.40 -3.23 39.63
C PRO A 731 -12.52 -4.60 40.33
N ASP A 732 -13.31 -5.51 39.76
CA ASP A 732 -13.48 -6.91 40.16
C ASP A 732 -12.21 -7.75 39.97
N LYS A 733 -11.35 -7.37 39.01
CA LYS A 733 -10.08 -8.05 38.71
C LYS A 733 -8.88 -7.38 39.37
N ALA A 734 -9.10 -6.30 40.12
CA ALA A 734 -8.04 -5.67 40.89
C ALA A 734 -7.55 -6.67 41.95
N LEU A 735 -6.40 -7.30 41.71
CA LEU A 735 -5.75 -8.14 42.71
C LEU A 735 -5.66 -7.34 44.01
N PRO A 736 -6.09 -7.89 45.15
CA PRO A 736 -5.84 -7.27 46.45
C PRO A 736 -4.35 -6.98 46.50
N ARG A 737 -3.98 -5.72 46.72
CA ARG A 737 -2.57 -5.34 46.93
C ARG A 737 -2.01 -6.33 47.94
N ILE A 738 -1.10 -7.20 47.49
CA ILE A 738 -0.21 -7.93 48.38
C ILE A 738 0.51 -6.82 49.14
N ARG A 739 0.16 -6.68 50.42
CA ARG A 739 0.66 -5.63 51.30
C ARG A 739 2.16 -5.77 51.50
#